data_AF-A0A931S3N0-F1
#
_entry.id   AF-A0A931S3N0-F1
#
_cell.length_a   1.000
_cell.length_b   1.000
_cell.length_c   1.000
_cell.angle_alpha   90.00
_cell.angle_beta   90.00
_cell.angle_gamma   90.00
#
_symmetry.space_group_name_H-M   'P 1'
#
loop_
_entity.id
_entity.type
_entity.pdbx_description
1 polymer ?
#
loop_
_entity_poly.entity_id
_entity_poly.type
_entity_poly.pdbx_seq_one_letter_code
_entity_poly.pdbx_strand_id
1 'polypeptide(L)'
;MKKRNGLLIVILSGFLLSACGNTAATRAATGTAVEGLEIASQMSLVEAQEGTTSGSLSVLASLIKRGITADQLTPYYTDPLDVWVFDESMESLSIINEILCSFDQTRYADMVNKGDYIALIDIEGCSKDTDHSSDQNDQSASAAESFETWVLNSSRVDNDSPQIVKAWIQQEATEFEPAMIIQAKMTITEGKSDTRPYGSFHMDFEMVDPLFPDPPIAQGYLETVDRDDDLIEFQFSMKGGDQFPVSENAHVVTTVDGTAGHALTSFEFSFGGHTEQGAFQVAFDEAHYFSSDSVLAERKCLDRQNFDNYVFRYGVYNADGSRVAVTNPGFGIKYNDFYGWAGYWGIWFPEEVELVNGLAVERSNNDESSGETYTVRVGPGKLVKHTKTEITLGDIKGAPMNYWDNTAGQTYRVTWNGTSLVKDAVQVCQPNAPCSWQEVTAQNLTANVGEWLNFWRDGLGGVFFEYPAVALSNSTKITFDKTQIMTGQESDFTNGSVKLFCYQDCLRSEITEAQINWQGARPYFDDSMSVTEAYQYSFDPSTMTLTYGGEVVRVKEGVTASGPNQWGIQSGPMLTSTSDLRNTWEVWGQSVYYTWETGPNDWNRFMGLLDKDNKAVAFDPPLRLNYKHTDGVLYGLEYAGFGELQGIPWTQVEGTDRWYPQLTIADGTEVTGENGTPYYVRALEMEQRMSEDDSSECSDLTFETLTTPAQDYTDPDVGAMPDVTADPAVIKGELTGS
;
A
#
# COMPACT_ATOMS: atom_id res chain seq x y z
N MET A 1 12.70 -11.78 -1.58
CA MET A 1 14.11 -11.55 -1.22
C MET A 1 14.67 -10.49 -2.17
N LYS A 2 14.97 -9.29 -1.65
CA LYS A 2 15.30 -8.04 -2.38
C LYS A 2 14.13 -7.43 -3.18
N LYS A 3 13.73 -6.23 -2.74
CA LYS A 3 12.88 -5.29 -3.47
C LYS A 3 13.62 -4.79 -4.72
N ARG A 4 12.95 -4.71 -5.87
CA ARG A 4 13.28 -3.70 -6.89
C ARG A 4 12.78 -2.35 -6.34
N ASN A 5 13.69 -1.47 -5.94
CA ASN A 5 13.33 -0.10 -5.58
C ASN A 5 13.40 0.77 -6.83
N GLY A 6 12.24 1.21 -7.33
CA GLY A 6 12.18 2.49 -8.05
C GLY A 6 12.50 3.65 -7.09
N LEU A 7 13.01 4.76 -7.64
CA LEU A 7 13.38 6.03 -6.96
C LEU A 7 12.22 6.71 -6.17
N LEU A 8 12.40 7.88 -5.49
CA LEU A 8 11.33 8.67 -4.74
C LEU A 8 11.50 10.31 -4.79
N ILE A 9 10.46 11.27 -4.74
CA ILE A 9 10.40 12.78 -5.24
C ILE A 9 10.66 13.97 -4.26
N VAL A 10 11.40 15.05 -4.61
CA VAL A 10 11.18 16.37 -3.91
C VAL A 10 10.14 17.31 -4.59
N ILE A 11 8.92 17.45 -4.02
CA ILE A 11 7.82 18.30 -4.58
C ILE A 11 7.99 19.79 -4.23
N LEU A 12 7.66 20.69 -5.18
CA LEU A 12 7.01 21.97 -4.85
C LEU A 12 5.89 22.32 -5.86
N SER A 13 4.82 23.00 -5.42
CA SER A 13 3.50 22.93 -6.09
C SER A 13 2.85 24.25 -6.54
N GLY A 14 2.17 24.18 -7.70
CA GLY A 14 0.85 24.82 -7.95
C GLY A 14 0.77 25.98 -8.95
N PHE A 15 -0.12 25.89 -9.96
CA PHE A 15 -1.29 26.79 -10.15
C PHE A 15 -2.19 26.45 -11.38
N LEU A 16 -3.50 26.31 -11.12
CA LEU A 16 -4.68 26.50 -12.00
C LEU A 16 -4.55 26.41 -13.54
N LEU A 17 -5.02 25.29 -14.10
CA LEU A 17 -5.42 25.15 -15.51
C LEU A 17 -6.71 25.94 -15.84
N SER A 18 -6.71 26.66 -16.97
CA SER A 18 -7.93 27.15 -17.63
C SER A 18 -7.93 26.77 -19.11
N ALA A 19 -8.72 25.77 -19.49
CA ALA A 19 -8.88 25.36 -20.89
C ALA A 19 -9.66 26.40 -21.71
N CYS A 20 -9.15 26.77 -22.90
CA CYS A 20 -9.88 27.56 -23.89
C CYS A 20 -9.43 27.29 -25.33
N GLY A 21 -10.23 26.47 -26.04
CA GLY A 21 -10.58 26.65 -27.45
C GLY A 21 -9.47 26.96 -28.46
N ASN A 22 -8.88 25.90 -29.05
CA ASN A 22 -8.02 26.02 -30.21
C ASN A 22 -8.76 26.69 -31.39
N THR A 23 -8.37 27.91 -31.75
CA THR A 23 -8.89 28.63 -32.93
C THR A 23 -7.73 28.96 -33.87
N ALA A 24 -7.69 28.24 -34.99
CA ALA A 24 -6.62 28.36 -35.98
C ALA A 24 -6.48 29.80 -36.53
N ALA A 25 -5.41 30.48 -36.13
CA ALA A 25 -5.02 31.78 -36.66
C ALA A 25 -3.79 31.62 -37.55
N THR A 26 -4.00 31.57 -38.86
CA THR A 26 -2.93 31.49 -39.87
C THR A 26 -1.99 32.70 -39.77
N ARG A 27 -0.74 32.46 -39.37
CA ARG A 27 0.36 33.43 -39.53
C ARG A 27 1.25 33.03 -40.70
N ALA A 28 1.55 34.00 -41.55
CA ALA A 28 2.43 33.81 -42.70
C ALA A 28 3.89 33.66 -42.27
N ALA A 29 4.62 32.78 -42.96
CA ALA A 29 5.98 32.38 -42.59
C ALA A 29 7.03 33.50 -42.74
N THR A 30 7.88 33.65 -41.73
CA THR A 30 9.20 34.27 -41.81
C THR A 30 10.16 33.52 -40.89
N GLY A 31 10.94 32.60 -41.46
CA GLY A 31 11.81 31.68 -40.72
C GLY A 31 11.05 30.42 -40.27
N THR A 32 11.38 29.27 -40.86
CA THR A 32 11.04 27.96 -40.31
C THR A 32 11.88 27.75 -39.05
N ALA A 33 11.23 27.70 -37.88
CA ALA A 33 11.87 27.19 -36.68
C ALA A 33 12.25 25.73 -36.92
N VAL A 34 13.31 25.27 -36.25
CA VAL A 34 13.61 23.83 -36.21
C VAL A 34 12.63 23.21 -35.21
N GLU A 35 11.82 22.29 -35.69
CA GLU A 35 10.77 21.62 -34.90
C GLU A 35 11.34 20.37 -34.23
N GLY A 36 10.89 20.10 -33.02
CA GLY A 36 11.23 18.86 -32.30
C GLY A 36 10.53 17.65 -32.92
N LEU A 37 11.17 16.49 -32.83
CA LEU A 37 10.59 15.20 -33.11
C LEU A 37 10.24 14.54 -31.77
N GLU A 38 9.01 14.10 -31.59
CA GLU A 38 8.60 13.28 -30.44
C GLU A 38 8.53 11.80 -30.85
N ILE A 39 8.92 10.88 -29.98
CA ILE A 39 8.61 9.45 -30.09
C ILE A 39 7.43 9.07 -29.16
N ALA A 40 7.04 7.80 -29.14
CA ALA A 40 6.05 7.31 -28.17
C ALA A 40 6.61 7.26 -26.74
N SER A 41 5.75 7.46 -25.75
CA SER A 41 6.06 7.34 -24.33
C SER A 41 5.84 5.93 -23.77
N GLN A 42 5.31 5.00 -24.57
CA GLN A 42 5.12 3.59 -24.22
C GLN A 42 5.06 2.70 -25.48
N MET A 43 5.43 1.44 -25.32
CA MET A 43 5.27 0.33 -26.26
C MET A 43 4.60 -0.84 -25.53
N SER A 44 3.47 -1.33 -26.04
CA SER A 44 2.78 -2.49 -25.46
C SER A 44 2.23 -3.42 -26.53
N LEU A 45 2.13 -4.71 -26.18
CA LEU A 45 1.41 -5.72 -26.97
C LEU A 45 -0.07 -5.80 -26.55
N VAL A 46 -0.43 -5.32 -25.37
CA VAL A 46 -1.79 -5.37 -24.80
C VAL A 46 -2.03 -4.09 -24.00
N GLU A 47 -3.04 -3.32 -24.38
CA GLU A 47 -3.42 -2.12 -23.64
C GLU A 47 -4.36 -2.48 -22.48
N ALA A 48 -4.25 -1.77 -21.36
CA ALA A 48 -5.21 -1.86 -20.28
C ALA A 48 -6.58 -1.40 -20.77
N GLN A 49 -7.62 -2.16 -20.45
CA GLN A 49 -8.97 -1.74 -20.77
C GLN A 49 -9.39 -0.66 -19.78
N GLU A 50 -9.42 0.60 -20.23
CA GLU A 50 -10.10 1.73 -19.56
C GLU A 50 -11.63 1.52 -19.58
N GLY A 51 -12.07 0.48 -18.88
CA GLY A 51 -13.42 -0.05 -18.88
C GLY A 51 -13.84 -0.33 -17.45
N THR A 52 -14.56 0.63 -16.87
CA THR A 52 -15.23 0.58 -15.56
C THR A 52 -15.29 -0.81 -14.91
N THR A 53 -14.67 -0.99 -13.72
CA THR A 53 -15.21 -1.99 -12.79
C THR A 53 -16.70 -1.68 -12.63
N SER A 54 -17.52 -2.70 -12.37
CA SER A 54 -18.98 -2.62 -12.55
C SER A 54 -19.74 -1.76 -11.51
N GLY A 55 -19.13 -0.67 -11.04
CA GLY A 55 -19.67 0.43 -10.23
C GLY A 55 -20.58 1.40 -10.98
N SER A 56 -21.60 0.84 -11.62
CA SER A 56 -22.93 1.46 -11.66
C SER A 56 -23.05 2.84 -12.35
N LEU A 57 -23.21 2.80 -13.67
CA LEU A 57 -23.92 3.82 -14.47
C LEU A 57 -25.26 4.28 -13.82
N SER A 58 -25.86 3.47 -12.94
CA SER A 58 -27.09 3.85 -12.22
C SER A 58 -26.86 4.89 -11.10
N VAL A 59 -25.66 5.00 -10.52
CA VAL A 59 -25.30 6.08 -9.58
C VAL A 59 -25.07 7.38 -10.33
N LEU A 60 -24.33 7.33 -11.46
CA LEU A 60 -24.18 8.49 -12.34
C LEU A 60 -25.55 8.99 -12.85
N ALA A 61 -26.43 8.07 -13.26
CA ALA A 61 -27.81 8.39 -13.64
C ALA A 61 -28.69 8.89 -12.47
N SER A 62 -28.36 8.56 -11.22
CA SER A 62 -29.02 9.09 -10.01
C SER A 62 -28.60 10.54 -9.74
N LEU A 63 -27.31 10.85 -9.89
CA LEU A 63 -26.73 12.17 -9.64
C LEU A 63 -27.02 13.16 -10.78
N ILE A 64 -27.01 12.71 -12.04
CA ILE A 64 -27.47 13.51 -13.19
C ILE A 64 -28.98 13.83 -13.04
N LYS A 65 -29.80 12.89 -12.55
CA LYS A 65 -31.21 13.18 -12.19
C LYS A 65 -31.37 14.17 -11.02
N ARG A 66 -30.30 14.42 -10.25
CA ARG A 66 -30.24 15.47 -9.21
C ARG A 66 -29.63 16.79 -9.69
N GLY A 67 -29.19 16.87 -10.95
CA GLY A 67 -28.75 18.11 -11.59
C GLY A 67 -27.28 18.49 -11.38
N ILE A 68 -26.42 17.51 -11.04
CA ILE A 68 -24.97 17.71 -10.87
C ILE A 68 -24.30 17.80 -12.24
N THR A 69 -23.45 18.82 -12.44
CA THR A 69 -22.70 19.09 -13.68
C THR A 69 -21.25 18.58 -13.63
N ALA A 70 -20.52 18.63 -14.74
CA ALA A 70 -19.14 18.10 -14.82
C ALA A 70 -18.14 18.83 -13.89
N ASP A 71 -18.33 20.14 -13.69
CA ASP A 71 -17.63 20.98 -12.71
C ASP A 71 -18.05 20.71 -11.25
N GLN A 72 -19.03 19.84 -11.05
CA GLN A 72 -19.50 19.35 -9.75
C GLN A 72 -19.24 17.84 -9.59
N LEU A 73 -18.40 17.24 -10.44
CA LEU A 73 -17.90 15.88 -10.19
C LEU A 73 -17.12 15.88 -8.87
N THR A 74 -17.44 14.90 -8.05
CA THR A 74 -16.87 14.75 -6.71
C THR A 74 -15.56 13.96 -6.77
N PRO A 75 -14.72 13.96 -5.71
CA PRO A 75 -13.51 13.14 -5.66
C PRO A 75 -13.74 11.68 -6.10
N TYR A 76 -14.86 11.08 -5.68
CA TYR A 76 -15.28 9.74 -6.13
C TYR A 76 -15.23 9.53 -7.66
N TYR A 77 -15.49 10.56 -8.47
CA TYR A 77 -15.44 10.51 -9.94
C TYR A 77 -14.18 11.09 -10.58
N THR A 78 -13.42 11.90 -9.84
CA THR A 78 -12.27 12.66 -10.38
C THR A 78 -10.93 12.12 -9.93
N ASP A 79 -10.91 11.33 -8.85
CA ASP A 79 -9.70 10.67 -8.39
C ASP A 79 -9.24 9.66 -9.46
N PRO A 80 -7.94 9.61 -9.78
CA PRO A 80 -7.42 8.70 -10.79
C PRO A 80 -7.60 7.24 -10.35
N LEU A 81 -7.70 6.37 -11.35
CA LEU A 81 -7.53 4.93 -11.19
C LEU A 81 -6.34 4.58 -12.09
N ASP A 82 -5.29 4.05 -11.49
CA ASP A 82 -4.18 3.46 -12.23
C ASP A 82 -4.53 2.03 -12.64
N VAL A 83 -4.26 1.67 -13.90
CA VAL A 83 -4.56 0.37 -14.48
C VAL A 83 -3.41 -0.08 -15.39
N TRP A 84 -2.84 -1.24 -15.08
CA TRP A 84 -1.82 -1.88 -15.92
C TRP A 84 -2.25 -3.29 -16.32
N VAL A 85 -1.68 -3.80 -17.41
CA VAL A 85 -1.80 -5.22 -17.80
C VAL A 85 -0.52 -5.92 -17.42
N PHE A 86 -0.63 -7.09 -16.77
CA PHE A 86 0.52 -7.95 -16.51
C PHE A 86 0.40 -9.31 -17.21
N ASP A 87 1.44 -9.64 -17.97
CA ASP A 87 1.83 -11.02 -18.29
C ASP A 87 3.35 -11.15 -18.20
N GLU A 88 3.82 -12.31 -17.75
CA GLU A 88 5.25 -12.62 -17.55
C GLU A 88 6.05 -12.52 -18.87
N SER A 89 5.43 -12.85 -20.01
CA SER A 89 6.09 -12.70 -21.32
C SER A 89 6.24 -11.25 -21.78
N MET A 90 5.65 -10.29 -21.07
CA MET A 90 5.77 -8.85 -21.32
C MET A 90 6.72 -8.14 -20.34
N GLU A 91 7.39 -8.84 -19.42
CA GLU A 91 8.26 -8.24 -18.40
C GLU A 91 9.34 -7.34 -19.02
N SER A 92 10.01 -7.80 -20.08
CA SER A 92 11.01 -6.99 -20.82
C SER A 92 10.46 -5.83 -21.64
N LEU A 93 9.15 -5.57 -21.58
CA LEU A 93 8.53 -4.35 -22.08
C LEU A 93 8.31 -3.33 -20.94
N SER A 94 8.33 -3.75 -19.67
CA SER A 94 8.17 -2.85 -18.53
C SER A 94 9.32 -1.85 -18.46
N ILE A 95 10.56 -2.34 -18.54
CA ILE A 95 11.76 -1.48 -18.63
C ILE A 95 11.75 -0.55 -19.86
N ILE A 96 11.22 -1.01 -21.00
CA ILE A 96 11.08 -0.17 -22.20
C ILE A 96 10.08 0.97 -21.94
N ASN A 97 8.96 0.66 -21.30
CA ASN A 97 7.94 1.63 -20.95
C ASN A 97 8.46 2.65 -19.92
N GLU A 98 9.22 2.21 -18.94
CA GLU A 98 9.87 3.08 -17.96
C GLU A 98 10.86 4.05 -18.64
N ILE A 99 11.72 3.55 -19.53
CA ILE A 99 12.66 4.37 -20.32
C ILE A 99 11.89 5.40 -21.18
N LEU A 100 10.90 4.97 -21.96
CA LEU A 100 10.17 5.84 -22.88
C LEU A 100 9.35 6.91 -22.15
N CYS A 101 8.70 6.55 -21.05
CA CYS A 101 7.99 7.47 -20.18
C CYS A 101 8.95 8.49 -19.55
N SER A 102 10.09 8.03 -19.05
CA SER A 102 11.13 8.89 -18.45
C SER A 102 11.64 9.91 -19.45
N PHE A 103 11.94 9.48 -20.68
CA PHE A 103 12.34 10.40 -21.76
C PHE A 103 11.22 11.38 -22.15
N ASP A 104 9.95 10.97 -22.23
CA ASP A 104 8.83 11.88 -22.51
C ASP A 104 8.76 13.03 -21.48
N GLN A 105 8.94 12.71 -20.19
CA GLN A 105 8.97 13.69 -19.11
C GLN A 105 10.13 14.70 -19.21
N THR A 106 11.20 14.42 -19.97
CA THR A 106 12.30 15.38 -20.18
C THR A 106 11.93 16.51 -21.17
N ARG A 107 10.80 16.39 -21.90
CA ARG A 107 10.37 17.30 -22.98
C ARG A 107 11.47 17.64 -23.99
N TYR A 108 12.31 16.66 -24.36
CA TYR A 108 13.41 16.83 -25.31
C TYR A 108 12.98 17.43 -26.66
N ALA A 109 11.74 17.17 -27.13
CA ALA A 109 11.20 17.77 -28.35
C ALA A 109 11.01 19.29 -28.22
N ASP A 110 10.39 19.77 -27.14
CA ASP A 110 10.27 21.19 -26.84
C ASP A 110 11.62 21.87 -26.57
N MET A 111 12.59 21.11 -26.04
CA MET A 111 13.90 21.62 -25.65
C MET A 111 14.94 21.64 -26.79
N VAL A 112 14.53 21.30 -28.02
CA VAL A 112 15.40 21.28 -29.19
C VAL A 112 16.11 22.63 -29.41
N ASN A 113 17.44 22.57 -29.50
CA ASN A 113 18.35 23.71 -29.68
C ASN A 113 18.28 24.81 -28.58
N LYS A 114 17.71 24.52 -27.40
CA LYS A 114 17.68 25.48 -26.27
C LYS A 114 18.97 25.48 -25.41
N GLY A 115 19.84 24.50 -25.60
CA GLY A 115 21.08 24.32 -24.83
C GLY A 115 20.97 23.18 -23.82
N ASP A 116 21.95 23.08 -22.93
CA ASP A 116 21.96 22.09 -21.85
C ASP A 116 20.96 22.50 -20.76
N TYR A 117 20.21 21.54 -20.21
CA TYR A 117 19.17 21.78 -19.21
C TYR A 117 19.05 20.64 -18.20
N ILE A 118 18.39 20.92 -17.08
CA ILE A 118 18.03 19.91 -16.07
C ILE A 118 16.54 19.60 -16.19
N ALA A 119 16.18 18.32 -16.09
CA ALA A 119 14.81 17.84 -15.91
C ALA A 119 14.69 17.03 -14.61
N LEU A 120 13.54 17.12 -13.94
CA LEU A 120 13.17 16.24 -12.83
C LEU A 120 12.12 15.25 -13.33
N ILE A 121 12.44 13.96 -13.27
CA ILE A 121 11.69 12.86 -13.91
C ILE A 121 11.04 12.00 -12.84
N ASP A 122 9.71 11.88 -12.87
CA ASP A 122 8.91 11.01 -11.99
C ASP A 122 9.03 9.54 -12.43
N ILE A 123 9.99 8.81 -11.87
CA ILE A 123 10.32 7.42 -12.21
C ILE A 123 9.23 6.46 -11.73
N GLU A 124 8.59 6.68 -10.59
CA GLU A 124 7.47 5.87 -10.06
C GLU A 124 6.24 6.04 -10.94
N GLY A 125 6.00 7.26 -11.43
CA GLY A 125 4.99 7.51 -12.46
C GLY A 125 5.29 6.83 -13.82
N CYS A 126 6.49 6.27 -14.01
CA CYS A 126 6.91 5.54 -15.20
C CYS A 126 7.12 4.02 -14.98
N SER A 127 7.52 3.60 -13.79
CA SER A 127 7.77 2.22 -13.40
C SER A 127 6.45 1.53 -13.06
N LYS A 128 5.92 0.78 -14.03
CA LYS A 128 4.67 0.02 -13.87
C LYS A 128 4.87 -1.34 -13.18
N ASP A 129 6.12 -1.70 -12.86
CA ASP A 129 6.44 -2.85 -12.02
C ASP A 129 6.32 -2.47 -10.53
N THR A 130 5.08 -2.40 -10.03
CA THR A 130 4.86 -2.44 -8.58
C THR A 130 5.13 -3.86 -8.08
N ASP A 131 6.38 -4.10 -7.70
CA ASP A 131 6.81 -5.29 -6.95
C ASP A 131 6.08 -5.31 -5.59
N HIS A 132 4.85 -5.82 -5.58
CA HIS A 132 3.99 -5.98 -4.41
C HIS A 132 4.48 -7.14 -3.52
N SER A 133 5.69 -6.96 -2.98
CA SER A 133 6.31 -7.74 -1.91
C SER A 133 5.66 -7.41 -0.56
N SER A 134 4.36 -7.67 -0.43
CA SER A 134 3.64 -7.54 0.84
C SER A 134 3.75 -8.83 1.66
N ASP A 135 4.79 -8.94 2.49
CA ASP A 135 4.82 -9.94 3.57
C ASP A 135 3.52 -9.86 4.41
N GLN A 136 3.14 -10.95 5.08
CA GLN A 136 1.79 -11.20 5.63
C GLN A 136 1.17 -10.14 6.60
N ASN A 137 1.88 -9.06 6.94
CA ASN A 137 1.38 -7.94 7.75
C ASN A 137 1.57 -6.54 7.10
N ASP A 138 2.17 -6.44 5.92
CA ASP A 138 2.52 -5.15 5.31
C ASP A 138 1.44 -4.70 4.32
N GLN A 139 0.49 -3.87 4.78
CA GLN A 139 -0.64 -3.39 3.97
C GLN A 139 -0.59 -1.88 3.67
N SER A 140 0.56 -1.22 3.81
CA SER A 140 0.64 0.25 3.72
C SER A 140 1.89 0.74 2.99
N ALA A 141 1.89 0.60 1.67
CA ALA A 141 2.75 1.36 0.77
C ALA A 141 1.85 2.23 -0.12
N SER A 142 1.71 3.51 0.25
CA SER A 142 1.14 4.49 -0.66
C SER A 142 2.13 4.75 -1.79
N ALA A 143 1.77 4.47 -3.05
CA ALA A 143 2.54 4.92 -4.21
C ALA A 143 2.82 6.43 -4.12
N ALA A 144 4.03 6.81 -4.48
CA ALA A 144 4.79 7.86 -3.82
C ALA A 144 5.79 8.52 -4.79
N GLU A 145 5.27 9.00 -5.94
CA GLU A 145 5.90 9.75 -7.05
C GLU A 145 7.42 10.03 -6.91
N SER A 146 8.28 9.77 -7.92
CA SER A 146 9.75 9.80 -7.72
C SER A 146 10.75 10.60 -8.59
N PHE A 147 11.53 11.59 -8.07
CA PHE A 147 12.32 12.52 -8.92
C PHE A 147 13.80 12.16 -9.05
N GLU A 148 14.15 11.60 -10.20
CA GLU A 148 15.54 11.61 -10.67
C GLU A 148 15.91 12.96 -11.30
N THR A 149 17.12 13.44 -11.05
CA THR A 149 17.66 14.65 -11.68
C THR A 149 18.48 14.29 -12.91
N TRP A 150 17.95 14.57 -14.10
CA TRP A 150 18.61 14.30 -15.37
C TRP A 150 19.22 15.58 -15.95
N VAL A 151 20.47 15.52 -16.42
CA VAL A 151 21.08 16.56 -17.25
C VAL A 151 20.90 16.17 -18.71
N LEU A 152 20.40 17.06 -19.56
CA LEU A 152 20.08 16.78 -20.95
C LEU A 152 20.59 17.84 -21.93
N ASN A 153 20.83 17.42 -23.17
CA ASN A 153 20.94 18.28 -24.34
C ASN A 153 20.07 17.72 -25.47
N SER A 154 19.29 18.60 -26.12
CA SER A 154 18.51 18.24 -27.31
C SER A 154 18.88 19.17 -28.46
N SER A 155 19.31 18.61 -29.59
CA SER A 155 19.84 19.37 -30.72
C SER A 155 19.39 18.82 -32.07
N ARG A 156 19.13 19.71 -33.04
CA ARG A 156 18.69 19.35 -34.39
C ARG A 156 19.15 20.40 -35.39
N VAL A 157 19.84 20.00 -36.46
CA VAL A 157 20.49 20.95 -37.40
C VAL A 157 19.46 21.73 -38.22
N ASP A 158 18.48 21.02 -38.78
CA ASP A 158 17.34 21.54 -39.55
C ASP A 158 16.21 20.50 -39.57
N ASN A 159 15.08 20.82 -40.21
CA ASN A 159 13.90 19.95 -40.24
C ASN A 159 14.05 18.70 -41.12
N ASP A 160 15.14 18.58 -41.88
CA ASP A 160 15.48 17.39 -42.69
C ASP A 160 16.54 16.50 -42.01
N SER A 161 17.13 16.97 -40.90
CA SER A 161 18.17 16.27 -40.13
C SER A 161 17.59 15.50 -38.95
N PRO A 162 18.25 14.42 -38.49
CA PRO A 162 17.92 13.76 -37.23
C PRO A 162 18.07 14.70 -36.03
N GLN A 163 17.24 14.48 -35.01
CA GLN A 163 17.39 15.09 -33.70
C GLN A 163 18.26 14.19 -32.82
N ILE A 164 19.22 14.79 -32.11
CA ILE A 164 20.10 14.11 -31.16
C ILE A 164 19.74 14.59 -29.76
N VAL A 165 19.32 13.64 -28.91
CA VAL A 165 19.11 13.84 -27.48
C VAL A 165 20.22 13.12 -26.74
N LYS A 166 20.88 13.80 -25.81
CA LYS A 166 21.89 13.24 -24.90
C LYS A 166 21.40 13.42 -23.46
N ALA A 167 21.52 12.38 -22.64
CA ALA A 167 21.18 12.41 -21.23
C ALA A 167 22.35 11.87 -20.39
N TRP A 168 22.53 12.49 -19.22
CA TRP A 168 23.41 12.04 -18.15
C TRP A 168 22.60 11.99 -16.87
N ILE A 169 22.60 10.82 -16.24
CA ILE A 169 21.81 10.50 -15.06
C ILE A 169 22.80 10.09 -13.97
N GLN A 170 22.81 10.78 -12.84
CA GLN A 170 23.73 10.48 -11.74
C GLN A 170 22.99 9.78 -10.62
N GLN A 171 23.47 8.59 -10.26
CA GLN A 171 22.99 7.81 -9.12
C GLN A 171 24.10 7.74 -8.08
N GLU A 172 23.79 8.20 -6.86
CA GLU A 172 24.72 8.20 -5.74
C GLU A 172 24.94 6.77 -5.21
N ALA A 173 26.09 6.53 -4.56
CA ALA A 173 26.39 5.22 -3.99
C ALA A 173 25.46 4.89 -2.81
N THR A 174 24.92 3.68 -2.78
CA THR A 174 24.13 3.13 -1.67
C THR A 174 25.00 2.19 -0.81
N GLU A 175 24.42 1.55 0.22
CA GLU A 175 25.15 0.52 0.99
C GLU A 175 25.47 -0.73 0.15
N PHE A 176 24.71 -0.98 -0.93
CA PHE A 176 24.79 -2.20 -1.73
C PHE A 176 25.25 -1.99 -3.18
N GLU A 177 25.21 -0.75 -3.69
CA GLU A 177 25.48 -0.42 -5.09
C GLU A 177 26.48 0.74 -5.19
N PRO A 178 27.46 0.67 -6.12
CA PRO A 178 28.38 1.78 -6.36
C PRO A 178 27.63 2.98 -6.96
N ALA A 179 28.18 4.18 -6.77
CA ALA A 179 27.71 5.32 -7.56
C ALA A 179 27.87 5.01 -9.04
N MET A 180 26.90 5.38 -9.86
CA MET A 180 26.91 5.12 -11.29
C MET A 180 26.40 6.33 -12.08
N ILE A 181 26.86 6.43 -13.32
CA ILE A 181 26.34 7.39 -14.28
C ILE A 181 25.74 6.60 -15.43
N ILE A 182 24.45 6.81 -15.70
CA ILE A 182 23.82 6.32 -16.92
C ILE A 182 24.02 7.39 -17.99
N GLN A 183 24.56 6.98 -19.13
CA GLN A 183 24.82 7.82 -20.29
C GLN A 183 23.98 7.29 -21.45
N ALA A 184 23.08 8.12 -21.98
CA ALA A 184 22.17 7.72 -23.05
C ALA A 184 22.16 8.72 -24.20
N LYS A 185 22.14 8.22 -25.44
CA LYS A 185 22.01 9.03 -26.65
C LYS A 185 20.93 8.46 -27.54
N MET A 186 19.87 9.24 -27.73
CA MET A 186 18.79 8.93 -28.65
C MET A 186 18.94 9.76 -29.94
N THR A 187 18.94 9.08 -31.08
CA THR A 187 18.92 9.66 -32.42
C THR A 187 17.55 9.42 -33.02
N ILE A 188 16.76 10.48 -33.20
CA ILE A 188 15.41 10.42 -33.79
C ILE A 188 15.48 10.91 -35.23
N THR A 189 15.12 10.05 -36.19
CA THR A 189 15.09 10.35 -37.63
C THR A 189 13.70 10.82 -38.08
N GLU A 190 12.63 10.27 -37.49
CA GLU A 190 11.24 10.62 -37.76
C GLU A 190 10.43 10.64 -36.45
N GLY A 191 9.56 11.63 -36.27
CA GLY A 191 8.66 11.68 -35.11
C GLY A 191 7.46 10.74 -35.26
N LYS A 192 6.76 10.48 -34.16
CA LYS A 192 5.53 9.67 -34.15
C LYS A 192 4.47 10.21 -35.11
N SER A 193 3.79 9.31 -35.82
CA SER A 193 2.72 9.61 -36.76
C SER A 193 1.75 8.44 -36.90
N ASP A 194 0.60 8.65 -37.55
CA ASP A 194 -0.42 7.61 -37.80
C ASP A 194 0.13 6.35 -38.49
N THR A 195 1.24 6.46 -39.24
CA THR A 195 1.93 5.35 -39.92
C THR A 195 3.19 4.86 -39.21
N ARG A 196 3.67 5.59 -38.20
CA ARG A 196 4.81 5.25 -37.34
C ARG A 196 4.50 5.69 -35.91
N PRO A 197 3.59 5.03 -35.17
CA PRO A 197 3.16 5.45 -33.84
C PRO A 197 4.30 5.56 -32.82
N TYR A 198 5.39 4.80 -32.98
CA TYR A 198 6.58 4.91 -32.13
C TYR A 198 7.63 5.92 -32.64
N GLY A 199 7.44 6.50 -33.82
CA GLY A 199 8.47 7.27 -34.54
C GLY A 199 9.50 6.37 -35.24
N SER A 200 10.65 6.96 -35.58
CA SER A 200 11.85 6.24 -36.02
C SER A 200 13.04 6.77 -35.22
N PHE A 201 13.63 5.90 -34.39
CA PHE A 201 14.75 6.26 -33.52
C PHE A 201 15.66 5.06 -33.19
N HIS A 202 16.88 5.38 -32.75
CA HIS A 202 17.83 4.46 -32.13
C HIS A 202 18.42 5.14 -30.88
N MET A 203 18.45 4.43 -29.75
CA MET A 203 18.99 4.90 -28.48
C MET A 203 20.06 3.93 -27.98
N ASP A 204 21.31 4.39 -27.91
CA ASP A 204 22.40 3.69 -27.21
C ASP A 204 22.43 4.15 -25.74
N PHE A 205 22.67 3.23 -24.80
CA PHE A 205 22.93 3.57 -23.40
C PHE A 205 23.99 2.70 -22.72
N GLU A 206 24.72 3.28 -21.77
CA GLU A 206 25.66 2.57 -20.89
C GLU A 206 25.54 3.06 -19.44
N MET A 207 25.86 2.16 -18.50
CA MET A 207 25.94 2.41 -17.06
C MET A 207 27.41 2.27 -16.65
N VAL A 208 28.01 3.33 -16.12
CA VAL A 208 29.45 3.36 -15.81
C VAL A 208 29.72 3.76 -14.35
N ASP A 209 30.73 3.16 -13.74
CA ASP A 209 31.30 3.65 -12.48
C ASP A 209 32.06 4.96 -12.75
N PRO A 210 31.78 6.08 -12.05
CA PRO A 210 32.40 7.38 -12.31
C PRO A 210 33.90 7.43 -11.99
N LEU A 211 34.43 6.45 -11.26
CA LEU A 211 35.86 6.25 -10.98
C LEU A 211 36.49 5.22 -11.93
N PHE A 212 35.70 4.29 -12.46
CA PHE A 212 36.15 3.17 -13.30
C PHE A 212 35.20 2.92 -14.51
N PRO A 213 35.13 3.83 -15.49
CA PRO A 213 34.12 3.74 -16.55
C PRO A 213 34.35 2.63 -17.59
N ASP A 214 35.58 2.09 -17.69
CA ASP A 214 35.96 1.06 -18.65
C ASP A 214 36.24 -0.29 -17.95
N PRO A 215 35.54 -1.40 -18.29
CA PRO A 215 34.34 -1.48 -19.13
C PRO A 215 33.08 -1.00 -18.38
N PRO A 216 31.97 -0.71 -19.09
CA PRO A 216 30.70 -0.38 -18.45
C PRO A 216 30.17 -1.54 -17.58
N ILE A 217 29.39 -1.19 -16.56
CA ILE A 217 28.68 -2.10 -15.65
C ILE A 217 27.60 -2.85 -16.45
N ALA A 218 26.82 -2.11 -17.23
CA ALA A 218 25.85 -2.60 -18.19
C ALA A 218 25.73 -1.65 -19.38
N GLN A 219 25.22 -2.16 -20.47
CA GLN A 219 25.06 -1.47 -21.76
C GLN A 219 23.82 -2.00 -22.47
N GLY A 220 23.25 -1.22 -23.37
CA GLY A 220 22.13 -1.68 -24.18
C GLY A 220 21.71 -0.70 -25.25
N TYR A 221 20.66 -1.06 -25.98
CA TYR A 221 20.01 -0.19 -26.93
C TYR A 221 18.50 -0.40 -26.97
N LEU A 222 17.78 0.63 -27.44
CA LEU A 222 16.37 0.59 -27.81
C LEU A 222 16.22 1.24 -29.19
N GLU A 223 15.65 0.53 -30.16
CA GLU A 223 15.45 1.06 -31.51
C GLU A 223 14.14 0.61 -32.16
N THR A 224 13.67 1.39 -33.11
CA THR A 224 12.67 1.00 -34.11
C THR A 224 13.37 0.64 -35.42
N VAL A 225 13.00 -0.48 -36.04
CA VAL A 225 13.60 -0.95 -37.29
C VAL A 225 12.72 -0.54 -38.48
N ASP A 226 13.33 0.03 -39.52
CA ASP A 226 12.64 0.36 -40.77
C ASP A 226 12.26 -0.90 -41.56
N ARG A 227 11.01 -0.96 -42.04
CA ARG A 227 10.46 -2.11 -42.76
C ARG A 227 9.84 -1.72 -44.11
N ASP A 228 9.86 -2.67 -45.04
CA ASP A 228 9.27 -2.57 -46.38
C ASP A 228 7.85 -3.20 -46.47
N ASP A 229 7.38 -3.84 -45.39
CA ASP A 229 5.99 -4.25 -45.19
C ASP A 229 5.29 -3.29 -44.21
N ASP A 230 3.94 -3.25 -44.22
CA ASP A 230 3.13 -2.33 -43.40
C ASP A 230 3.10 -2.74 -41.90
N LEU A 231 4.22 -3.21 -41.37
CA LEU A 231 4.45 -3.63 -39.98
C LEU A 231 5.46 -2.71 -39.32
N ILE A 232 5.42 -2.68 -37.99
CA ILE A 232 6.35 -1.98 -37.12
C ILE A 232 7.22 -3.01 -36.43
N GLU A 233 8.52 -2.74 -36.33
CA GLU A 233 9.44 -3.52 -35.52
C GLU A 233 10.19 -2.63 -34.54
N PHE A 234 10.38 -3.13 -33.33
CA PHE A 234 11.30 -2.56 -32.37
C PHE A 234 12.12 -3.65 -31.69
N GLN A 235 13.34 -3.28 -31.31
CA GLN A 235 14.28 -4.14 -30.62
C GLN A 235 14.81 -3.39 -29.40
N PHE A 236 14.79 -4.08 -28.25
CA PHE A 236 15.48 -3.69 -27.03
C PHE A 236 16.44 -4.79 -26.66
N SER A 237 17.61 -4.43 -26.17
CA SER A 237 18.41 -5.38 -25.41
C SER A 237 19.37 -4.66 -24.48
N MET A 238 19.60 -5.28 -23.33
CA MET A 238 20.49 -4.82 -22.27
C MET A 238 21.34 -6.00 -21.80
N LYS A 239 22.60 -5.73 -21.46
CA LYS A 239 23.54 -6.72 -20.95
C LYS A 239 24.51 -6.11 -19.96
N GLY A 240 24.65 -6.76 -18.81
CA GLY A 240 25.66 -6.44 -17.81
C GLY A 240 26.92 -7.30 -17.89
N GLY A 241 27.97 -6.87 -17.19
CA GLY A 241 29.24 -7.58 -17.05
C GLY A 241 29.22 -8.68 -15.98
N ASP A 242 30.34 -9.39 -15.80
CA ASP A 242 30.48 -10.51 -14.84
C ASP A 242 30.11 -10.16 -13.37
N GLN A 243 30.15 -8.87 -13.00
CA GLN A 243 29.81 -8.39 -11.65
C GLN A 243 28.34 -7.95 -11.52
N PHE A 244 27.64 -7.77 -12.63
CA PHE A 244 26.23 -7.41 -12.71
C PHE A 244 25.58 -8.26 -13.83
N PRO A 245 25.47 -9.59 -13.65
CA PRO A 245 25.05 -10.50 -14.72
C PRO A 245 23.53 -10.42 -14.91
N VAL A 246 23.12 -9.36 -15.62
CA VAL A 246 21.79 -9.17 -16.20
C VAL A 246 21.88 -9.33 -17.71
N SER A 247 20.86 -9.92 -18.31
CA SER A 247 20.64 -9.93 -19.76
C SER A 247 19.15 -9.80 -19.99
N GLU A 248 18.74 -8.79 -20.75
CA GLU A 248 17.33 -8.54 -21.04
C GLU A 248 17.14 -8.20 -22.51
N ASN A 249 16.07 -8.69 -23.13
CA ASN A 249 15.88 -8.60 -24.57
C ASN A 249 14.40 -8.57 -24.92
N ALA A 250 14.03 -7.72 -25.87
CA ALA A 250 12.75 -7.78 -26.57
C ALA A 250 12.97 -7.57 -28.08
N HIS A 251 12.31 -8.37 -28.90
CA HIS A 251 12.19 -8.17 -30.34
C HIS A 251 10.71 -8.33 -30.67
N VAL A 252 10.08 -7.25 -31.14
CA VAL A 252 8.65 -7.20 -31.41
C VAL A 252 8.41 -6.80 -32.87
N VAL A 253 7.49 -7.49 -33.53
CA VAL A 253 6.95 -7.11 -34.84
C VAL A 253 5.43 -7.07 -34.76
N THR A 254 4.79 -5.94 -35.08
CA THR A 254 3.34 -5.73 -34.90
C THR A 254 2.72 -4.92 -36.03
N THR A 255 1.40 -5.03 -36.21
CA THR A 255 0.63 -4.13 -37.07
C THR A 255 0.63 -2.70 -36.52
N VAL A 256 0.41 -1.72 -37.39
CA VAL A 256 0.42 -0.28 -37.03
C VAL A 256 -0.60 0.08 -35.94
N ASP A 257 -1.69 -0.69 -35.83
CA ASP A 257 -2.75 -0.52 -34.83
C ASP A 257 -2.56 -1.39 -33.57
N GLY A 258 -1.45 -2.13 -33.43
CA GLY A 258 -1.20 -3.01 -32.28
C GLY A 258 -2.16 -4.20 -32.16
N THR A 259 -3.00 -4.44 -33.18
CA THR A 259 -4.01 -5.51 -33.12
C THR A 259 -3.41 -6.89 -33.30
N ALA A 260 -2.34 -7.07 -34.08
CA ALA A 260 -1.70 -8.36 -34.29
C ALA A 260 -0.17 -8.26 -34.34
N GLY A 261 0.52 -9.37 -34.04
CA GLY A 261 1.98 -9.39 -34.06
C GLY A 261 2.63 -10.62 -33.42
N HIS A 262 3.95 -10.54 -33.32
CA HIS A 262 4.83 -11.53 -32.73
C HIS A 262 5.88 -10.86 -31.85
N ALA A 263 6.27 -11.52 -30.77
CA ALA A 263 7.39 -11.07 -29.94
C ALA A 263 8.29 -12.24 -29.51
N LEU A 264 9.54 -11.90 -29.25
CA LEU A 264 10.52 -12.72 -28.55
C LEU A 264 11.05 -11.86 -27.40
N THR A 265 10.78 -12.29 -26.16
CA THR A 265 11.26 -11.61 -24.95
C THR A 265 12.08 -12.59 -24.11
N SER A 266 13.07 -12.08 -23.41
CA SER A 266 13.85 -12.90 -22.47
C SER A 266 14.60 -12.05 -21.47
N PHE A 267 14.57 -12.46 -20.21
CA PHE A 267 15.39 -11.91 -19.14
C PHE A 267 16.20 -13.03 -18.47
N GLU A 268 17.38 -12.70 -17.95
CA GLU A 268 18.20 -13.50 -17.05
C GLU A 268 18.86 -12.56 -16.05
N PHE A 269 18.68 -12.82 -14.75
CA PHE A 269 19.32 -12.09 -13.66
C PHE A 269 19.92 -13.09 -12.67
N SER A 270 21.18 -12.91 -12.30
CA SER A 270 21.88 -13.80 -11.36
C SER A 270 22.54 -13.05 -10.20
N PHE A 271 22.02 -13.15 -8.98
CA PHE A 271 22.61 -12.52 -7.80
C PHE A 271 22.61 -13.44 -6.58
N GLY A 272 23.68 -13.38 -5.76
CA GLY A 272 23.75 -14.08 -4.48
C GLY A 272 23.70 -15.63 -4.54
N GLY A 273 23.74 -16.23 -5.72
CA GLY A 273 23.54 -17.68 -5.93
C GLY A 273 22.11 -18.06 -6.31
N HIS A 274 21.24 -17.08 -6.51
CA HIS A 274 19.92 -17.20 -7.13
C HIS A 274 20.01 -16.76 -8.60
N THR A 275 19.22 -17.40 -9.46
CA THR A 275 19.08 -17.06 -10.88
C THR A 275 17.60 -17.07 -11.23
N GLU A 276 17.12 -15.95 -11.74
CA GLU A 276 15.77 -15.78 -12.30
C GLU A 276 15.93 -15.59 -13.80
N GLN A 277 15.07 -16.26 -14.58
CA GLN A 277 15.17 -16.27 -16.03
C GLN A 277 13.83 -16.63 -16.68
N GLY A 278 13.51 -15.96 -17.78
CA GLY A 278 12.35 -16.24 -18.62
C GLY A 278 12.74 -16.09 -20.09
N ALA A 279 12.15 -16.89 -20.98
CA ALA A 279 12.44 -16.81 -22.42
C ALA A 279 11.23 -17.24 -23.24
N PHE A 280 10.49 -16.24 -23.72
CA PHE A 280 9.14 -16.38 -24.25
C PHE A 280 9.08 -16.09 -25.75
N GLN A 281 8.31 -16.92 -26.47
CA GLN A 281 7.80 -16.57 -27.79
C GLN A 281 6.32 -16.18 -27.67
N VAL A 282 5.91 -15.16 -28.41
CA VAL A 282 4.54 -14.62 -28.39
C VAL A 282 4.02 -14.50 -29.81
N ALA A 283 2.73 -14.80 -30.00
CA ALA A 283 1.95 -14.47 -31.18
C ALA A 283 0.57 -13.95 -30.73
N PHE A 284 0.04 -12.90 -31.34
CA PHE A 284 -1.24 -12.32 -30.94
C PHE A 284 -2.06 -11.77 -32.12
N ASP A 285 -3.38 -11.72 -31.93
CA ASP A 285 -4.39 -11.08 -32.79
C ASP A 285 -5.43 -10.31 -31.94
N GLU A 286 -6.38 -9.61 -32.54
CA GLU A 286 -7.38 -8.76 -31.84
C GLU A 286 -8.16 -9.47 -30.70
N ALA A 287 -8.23 -10.80 -30.71
CA ALA A 287 -8.93 -11.59 -29.70
C ALA A 287 -7.99 -12.36 -28.76
N HIS A 288 -6.86 -12.89 -29.24
CA HIS A 288 -6.07 -13.85 -28.46
C HIS A 288 -4.57 -13.48 -28.37
N TYR A 289 -3.95 -13.92 -27.29
CA TYR A 289 -2.53 -13.81 -27.00
C TYR A 289 -1.99 -15.20 -26.67
N PHE A 290 -1.11 -15.72 -27.53
CA PHE A 290 -0.50 -17.02 -27.37
C PHE A 290 0.97 -16.85 -26.96
N SER A 291 1.34 -17.34 -25.78
CA SER A 291 2.71 -17.33 -25.29
C SER A 291 3.26 -18.75 -25.08
N SER A 292 4.56 -18.92 -25.28
CA SER A 292 5.29 -20.15 -24.98
C SER A 292 6.56 -19.81 -24.23
N ASP A 293 6.65 -20.23 -22.98
CA ASP A 293 7.89 -20.18 -22.22
C ASP A 293 8.77 -21.38 -22.57
N SER A 294 10.01 -21.11 -22.95
CA SER A 294 11.01 -22.13 -23.26
C SER A 294 11.79 -22.61 -22.03
N VAL A 295 11.73 -21.89 -20.90
CA VAL A 295 12.37 -22.27 -19.63
C VAL A 295 11.54 -23.33 -18.89
N LEU A 296 10.27 -23.04 -18.62
CA LEU A 296 9.33 -23.96 -17.96
C LEU A 296 8.68 -24.97 -18.93
N ALA A 297 8.85 -24.77 -20.24
CA ALA A 297 8.19 -25.52 -21.32
C ALA A 297 6.66 -25.46 -21.27
N GLU A 298 6.13 -24.31 -20.84
CA GLU A 298 4.70 -24.02 -20.72
C GLU A 298 4.18 -23.25 -21.95
N ARG A 299 2.87 -23.34 -22.20
CA ARG A 299 2.16 -22.55 -23.21
C ARG A 299 0.82 -22.08 -22.68
N LYS A 300 0.52 -20.80 -22.88
CA LYS A 300 -0.72 -20.17 -22.42
C LYS A 300 -1.44 -19.58 -23.64
N CYS A 301 -2.73 -19.87 -23.76
CA CYS A 301 -3.63 -19.15 -24.65
C CYS A 301 -4.45 -18.21 -23.77
N LEU A 302 -4.42 -16.92 -24.05
CA LEU A 302 -5.03 -15.90 -23.22
C LEU A 302 -5.98 -15.02 -24.06
N ASP A 303 -7.09 -14.61 -23.47
CA ASP A 303 -8.11 -13.74 -24.08
C ASP A 303 -7.69 -12.26 -23.89
N ARG A 304 -7.48 -11.52 -24.99
CA ARG A 304 -7.13 -10.08 -24.98
C ARG A 304 -8.34 -9.16 -24.75
N GLN A 305 -9.54 -9.72 -24.67
CA GLN A 305 -10.80 -9.00 -24.50
C GLN A 305 -11.41 -9.19 -23.10
N ASN A 306 -11.09 -10.30 -22.40
CA ASN A 306 -11.55 -10.57 -21.04
C ASN A 306 -10.37 -10.63 -20.05
N PHE A 307 -10.49 -9.85 -18.97
CA PHE A 307 -9.44 -9.72 -17.95
C PHE A 307 -9.96 -10.05 -16.55
N ASP A 308 -9.15 -10.77 -15.79
CA ASP A 308 -9.24 -10.88 -14.34
C ASP A 308 -8.62 -9.63 -13.71
N ASN A 309 -9.36 -8.99 -12.79
CA ASN A 309 -8.98 -7.69 -12.21
C ASN A 309 -8.60 -7.85 -10.74
N TYR A 310 -7.37 -7.47 -10.40
CA TYR A 310 -6.83 -7.47 -9.03
C TYR A 310 -6.62 -6.03 -8.58
N VAL A 311 -7.32 -5.60 -7.53
CA VAL A 311 -7.25 -4.22 -7.03
C VAL A 311 -6.43 -4.18 -5.75
N PHE A 312 -5.33 -3.44 -5.79
CA PHE A 312 -4.36 -3.37 -4.69
C PHE A 312 -4.71 -2.27 -3.69
N ARG A 313 -5.37 -1.20 -4.15
CA ARG A 313 -5.64 -0.01 -3.34
C ARG A 313 -7.04 0.56 -3.54
N TYR A 314 -7.63 1.06 -2.46
CA TYR A 314 -9.00 1.60 -2.45
C TYR A 314 -9.12 2.97 -1.77
N GLY A 315 -9.86 3.87 -2.41
CA GLY A 315 -10.39 5.07 -1.78
C GLY A 315 -11.74 4.78 -1.13
N VAL A 316 -12.02 5.42 0.01
CA VAL A 316 -13.33 5.37 0.68
C VAL A 316 -13.96 6.76 0.68
N TYR A 317 -15.24 6.83 0.33
CA TYR A 317 -15.97 8.05 0.05
C TYR A 317 -17.30 8.11 0.82
N ASN A 318 -17.70 9.32 1.20
CA ASN A 318 -19.01 9.62 1.76
C ASN A 318 -20.11 9.46 0.70
N ALA A 319 -21.38 9.44 1.13
CA ALA A 319 -22.55 9.37 0.22
C ALA A 319 -22.74 10.59 -0.70
N ASP A 320 -21.98 11.67 -0.51
CA ASP A 320 -21.90 12.81 -1.42
C ASP A 320 -20.70 12.72 -2.40
N GLY A 321 -19.89 11.66 -2.31
CA GLY A 321 -18.71 11.42 -3.14
C GLY A 321 -17.44 12.17 -2.71
N SER A 322 -17.46 12.90 -1.59
CA SER A 322 -16.23 13.41 -0.96
C SER A 322 -15.43 12.28 -0.32
N ARG A 323 -14.09 12.37 -0.29
CA ARG A 323 -13.23 11.40 0.41
C ARG A 323 -13.57 11.36 1.91
N VAL A 324 -13.55 10.18 2.54
CA VAL A 324 -13.68 10.07 3.99
C VAL A 324 -12.39 10.57 4.65
N ALA A 325 -12.51 11.56 5.52
CA ALA A 325 -11.38 12.15 6.21
C ALA A 325 -11.02 11.38 7.49
N VAL A 326 -9.73 11.05 7.63
CA VAL A 326 -9.05 10.74 8.90
C VAL A 326 -8.14 11.94 9.17
N THR A 327 -8.16 12.51 10.38
CA THR A 327 -7.47 13.78 10.66
C THR A 327 -5.98 13.58 10.87
N ASN A 328 -5.63 12.53 11.62
CA ASN A 328 -4.26 12.11 11.89
C ASN A 328 -4.09 10.64 11.46
N PRO A 329 -4.06 10.35 10.14
CA PRO A 329 -3.82 9.00 9.64
C PRO A 329 -2.42 8.51 10.01
N GLY A 330 -2.19 7.20 9.89
CA GLY A 330 -0.83 6.67 9.90
C GLY A 330 -0.02 7.16 8.69
N PHE A 331 1.29 6.95 8.73
CA PHE A 331 2.19 7.26 7.63
C PHE A 331 3.41 6.33 7.62
N GLY A 332 3.99 6.14 6.43
CA GLY A 332 5.23 5.39 6.26
C GLY A 332 6.40 6.08 6.95
N ILE A 333 7.32 5.28 7.47
CA ILE A 333 8.58 5.71 8.09
C ILE A 333 9.73 4.88 7.53
N LYS A 334 10.96 5.40 7.57
CA LYS A 334 12.16 4.71 7.12
C LYS A 334 13.27 4.73 8.17
N TYR A 335 14.08 3.67 8.17
CA TYR A 335 15.29 3.54 8.97
C TYR A 335 16.34 2.80 8.14
N ASN A 336 17.39 3.53 7.72
CA ASN A 336 18.27 3.09 6.63
C ASN A 336 17.40 2.67 5.42
N ASP A 337 17.69 1.54 4.79
CA ASP A 337 16.96 1.01 3.63
C ASP A 337 15.67 0.26 4.00
N PHE A 338 15.34 0.16 5.29
CA PHE A 338 14.13 -0.50 5.76
C PHE A 338 12.98 0.51 5.85
N TYR A 339 11.86 0.12 5.26
CA TYR A 339 10.59 0.83 5.35
C TYR A 339 9.73 0.21 6.45
N GLY A 340 8.87 1.02 7.06
CA GLY A 340 7.95 0.62 8.10
C GLY A 340 6.76 1.58 8.17
N TRP A 341 5.86 1.36 9.13
CA TRP A 341 4.65 2.14 9.28
C TRP A 341 4.47 2.64 10.70
N ALA A 342 4.05 3.90 10.86
CA ALA A 342 3.63 4.47 12.14
C ALA A 342 2.13 4.81 12.10
N GLY A 343 1.36 4.31 13.06
CA GLY A 343 -0.07 4.57 13.15
C GLY A 343 -0.65 4.33 14.54
N TYR A 344 -1.98 4.32 14.63
CA TYR A 344 -2.71 4.20 15.90
C TYR A 344 -2.33 2.96 16.73
N TRP A 345 -2.08 1.82 16.08
CA TRP A 345 -1.78 0.56 16.75
C TRP A 345 -0.34 0.46 17.27
N GLY A 346 0.57 1.31 16.78
CA GLY A 346 1.98 1.36 17.14
C GLY A 346 2.87 1.70 15.94
N ILE A 347 4.12 1.24 16.01
CA ILE A 347 5.09 1.29 14.91
C ILE A 347 5.40 -0.15 14.49
N TRP A 348 5.55 -0.37 13.19
CA TRP A 348 6.03 -1.63 12.61
C TRP A 348 7.23 -1.38 11.67
N PHE A 349 8.14 -2.35 11.63
CA PHE A 349 9.19 -2.54 10.63
C PHE A 349 9.40 -4.06 10.42
N PRO A 350 10.08 -4.47 9.34
CA PRO A 350 10.63 -5.83 9.16
C PRO A 350 11.48 -6.31 10.33
N GLU A 351 11.62 -7.64 10.47
CA GLU A 351 12.32 -8.28 11.61
C GLU A 351 13.81 -7.92 11.73
N GLU A 352 14.41 -7.41 10.65
CA GLU A 352 15.79 -6.89 10.63
C GLU A 352 15.98 -5.61 11.46
N VAL A 353 14.91 -4.87 11.77
CA VAL A 353 14.97 -3.58 12.48
C VAL A 353 14.58 -3.73 13.94
N GLU A 354 15.57 -3.76 14.84
CA GLU A 354 15.31 -3.73 16.28
C GLU A 354 14.85 -2.32 16.74
N LEU A 355 13.55 -2.17 17.01
CA LEU A 355 12.97 -0.94 17.53
C LEU A 355 13.39 -0.66 18.98
N VAL A 356 14.43 0.17 19.15
CA VAL A 356 14.95 0.61 20.44
C VAL A 356 14.51 2.03 20.81
N ASN A 357 14.38 2.32 22.12
CA ASN A 357 13.99 3.64 22.58
C ASN A 357 15.11 4.67 22.33
N GLY A 358 14.79 5.73 21.58
CA GLY A 358 15.74 6.76 21.16
C GLY A 358 16.26 6.57 19.73
N LEU A 359 15.81 5.53 19.01
CA LEU A 359 16.12 5.35 17.59
C LEU A 359 15.57 6.55 16.80
N ALA A 360 16.39 7.16 15.95
CA ALA A 360 15.93 8.16 15.00
C ALA A 360 15.37 7.43 13.77
N VAL A 361 14.15 7.76 13.37
CA VAL A 361 13.52 7.27 12.14
C VAL A 361 13.03 8.49 11.38
N GLU A 362 13.08 8.44 10.05
CA GLU A 362 12.55 9.51 9.23
C GLU A 362 11.13 9.20 8.80
N ARG A 363 10.33 10.22 8.56
CA ARG A 363 9.14 10.04 7.74
C ARG A 363 9.56 9.44 6.40
N SER A 364 8.87 8.39 5.96
CA SER A 364 8.80 8.10 4.53
C SER A 364 7.87 9.17 3.97
N ASN A 365 8.45 10.31 3.62
CA ASN A 365 7.79 11.16 2.64
C ASN A 365 7.73 10.35 1.34
N ASN A 366 6.87 10.75 0.41
CA ASN A 366 6.81 10.18 -0.93
C ASN A 366 8.02 10.62 -1.80
N ASP A 367 9.19 10.88 -1.18
CA ASP A 367 9.85 12.13 -1.52
C ASP A 367 11.39 12.28 -1.41
N GLU A 368 12.13 11.31 -0.90
CA GLU A 368 13.62 11.25 -0.81
C GLU A 368 14.35 12.44 -0.16
N SER A 369 13.68 13.55 0.13
CA SER A 369 14.17 14.44 1.16
C SER A 369 14.35 13.63 2.44
N SER A 370 15.34 14.04 3.22
CA SER A 370 15.42 13.62 4.62
C SER A 370 14.06 13.94 5.25
N GLY A 371 13.30 12.89 5.57
CA GLY A 371 11.96 13.06 6.08
C GLY A 371 11.97 13.80 7.41
N GLU A 372 10.80 14.24 7.90
CA GLU A 372 10.73 14.75 9.27
C GLU A 372 11.28 13.67 10.22
N THR A 373 12.42 13.97 10.89
CA THR A 373 13.03 13.01 11.81
C THR A 373 12.19 12.93 13.07
N TYR A 374 11.70 11.73 13.36
CA TYR A 374 11.02 11.37 14.59
C TYR A 374 11.95 10.54 15.48
N THR A 375 11.73 10.58 16.79
CA THR A 375 12.41 9.69 17.74
C THR A 375 11.46 8.59 18.18
N VAL A 376 11.82 7.32 17.92
CA VAL A 376 11.09 6.15 18.40
C VAL A 376 11.15 6.10 19.92
N ARG A 377 9.99 5.84 20.52
CA ARG A 377 9.82 5.73 21.96
C ARG A 377 9.19 4.39 22.30
N VAL A 378 9.88 3.63 23.14
CA VAL A 378 9.51 2.24 23.46
C VAL A 378 9.29 2.08 24.96
N GLY A 379 8.11 1.57 25.34
CA GLY A 379 7.74 1.25 26.71
C GLY A 379 7.59 -0.27 26.94
N PRO A 380 7.71 -0.76 28.18
CA PRO A 380 7.55 -2.18 28.53
C PRO A 380 6.10 -2.72 28.45
N GLY A 381 5.14 -1.87 28.09
CA GLY A 381 3.73 -2.20 27.94
C GLY A 381 2.91 -0.99 27.46
N LYS A 382 1.62 -1.19 27.20
CA LYS A 382 0.68 -0.14 26.79
C LYS A 382 -0.27 0.20 27.94
N LEU A 383 -0.42 1.49 28.27
CA LEU A 383 -1.52 1.95 29.12
C LEU A 383 -2.70 2.32 28.22
N VAL A 384 -3.83 1.65 28.40
CA VAL A 384 -5.06 1.91 27.64
C VAL A 384 -6.11 2.52 28.56
N LYS A 385 -6.60 3.70 28.19
CA LYS A 385 -7.72 4.38 28.83
C LYS A 385 -9.03 3.91 28.22
N HIS A 386 -9.99 3.61 29.07
CA HIS A 386 -11.34 3.20 28.72
C HIS A 386 -12.30 4.29 29.17
N THR A 387 -13.11 4.80 28.23
CA THR A 387 -14.17 5.77 28.50
C THR A 387 -15.52 5.16 28.17
N LYS A 388 -16.27 4.87 29.23
CA LYS A 388 -17.56 4.22 29.16
C LYS A 388 -18.59 5.08 28.44
N THR A 389 -19.13 4.53 27.36
CA THR A 389 -20.18 5.15 26.55
C THR A 389 -21.46 4.33 26.68
N GLU A 390 -22.58 5.02 26.89
CA GLU A 390 -23.90 4.40 26.94
C GLU A 390 -24.62 4.63 25.61
N ILE A 391 -25.13 3.55 25.03
CA ILE A 391 -26.04 3.54 23.87
C ILE A 391 -27.23 2.63 24.20
N THR A 392 -28.08 2.32 23.23
CA THR A 392 -29.21 1.40 23.39
C THR A 392 -29.13 0.22 22.44
N LEU A 393 -29.85 -0.87 22.77
CA LEU A 393 -30.06 -1.97 21.81
C LEU A 393 -30.69 -1.47 20.49
N GLY A 394 -31.46 -0.37 20.52
CA GLY A 394 -32.02 0.24 19.32
C GLY A 394 -30.96 0.77 18.36
N ASP A 395 -29.85 1.31 18.89
CA ASP A 395 -28.76 1.90 18.11
C ASP A 395 -27.90 0.83 17.39
N ILE A 396 -27.86 -0.39 17.94
CA ILE A 396 -27.17 -1.55 17.34
C ILE A 396 -28.13 -2.57 16.72
N LYS A 397 -29.38 -2.19 16.43
CA LYS A 397 -30.38 -3.12 15.89
C LYS A 397 -29.96 -3.66 14.52
N GLY A 398 -29.93 -4.98 14.40
CA GLY A 398 -29.50 -5.68 13.19
C GLY A 398 -27.98 -5.79 13.02
N ALA A 399 -27.18 -5.17 13.88
CA ALA A 399 -25.73 -5.37 13.88
C ALA A 399 -25.37 -6.70 14.56
N PRO A 400 -24.44 -7.49 13.98
CA PRO A 400 -23.92 -8.67 14.64
C PRO A 400 -23.00 -8.29 15.81
N MET A 401 -22.93 -9.17 16.79
CA MET A 401 -22.00 -9.14 17.92
C MET A 401 -21.55 -10.56 18.26
N ASN A 402 -20.35 -10.72 18.78
CA ASN A 402 -19.75 -12.00 19.11
C ASN A 402 -19.98 -12.28 20.61
N TYR A 403 -20.54 -13.44 20.95
CA TYR A 403 -20.89 -13.84 22.32
C TYR A 403 -20.18 -15.15 22.69
N TRP A 404 -19.34 -15.14 23.71
CA TRP A 404 -18.74 -16.36 24.25
C TRP A 404 -19.73 -17.09 25.16
N ASP A 405 -20.25 -18.22 24.70
CA ASP A 405 -21.14 -19.07 25.50
C ASP A 405 -20.31 -20.05 26.34
N ASN A 406 -20.08 -19.70 27.61
CA ASN A 406 -19.33 -20.52 28.56
C ASN A 406 -19.89 -21.94 28.75
N THR A 407 -21.16 -22.20 28.43
CA THR A 407 -21.75 -23.54 28.54
C THR A 407 -21.43 -24.39 27.31
N ALA A 408 -21.40 -23.77 26.13
CA ALA A 408 -21.04 -24.44 24.87
C ALA A 408 -19.52 -24.52 24.65
N GLY A 409 -18.74 -23.61 25.25
CA GLY A 409 -17.31 -23.44 24.95
C GLY A 409 -17.07 -22.91 23.54
N GLN A 410 -17.96 -22.05 23.03
CA GLN A 410 -17.96 -21.56 21.64
C GLN A 410 -18.41 -20.10 21.56
N THR A 411 -17.85 -19.36 20.60
CA THR A 411 -18.32 -18.02 20.23
C THR A 411 -19.51 -18.12 19.27
N TYR A 412 -20.60 -17.39 19.55
CA TYR A 412 -21.76 -17.26 18.67
C TYR A 412 -21.87 -15.83 18.11
N ARG A 413 -22.38 -15.70 16.89
CA ARG A 413 -22.87 -14.44 16.35
C ARG A 413 -24.28 -14.20 16.90
N VAL A 414 -24.48 -13.03 17.50
CA VAL A 414 -25.70 -12.60 18.16
C VAL A 414 -26.17 -11.28 17.58
N THR A 415 -27.42 -11.23 17.14
CA THR A 415 -28.04 -10.04 16.56
C THR A 415 -29.23 -9.57 17.40
N TRP A 416 -29.34 -8.27 17.69
CA TRP A 416 -30.58 -7.71 18.25
C TRP A 416 -31.61 -7.46 17.14
N ASN A 417 -32.70 -8.22 17.14
CA ASN A 417 -33.73 -8.12 16.09
C ASN A 417 -34.84 -7.07 16.35
N GLY A 418 -34.78 -6.36 17.48
CA GLY A 418 -35.84 -5.45 17.95
C GLY A 418 -36.74 -6.00 19.07
N THR A 419 -36.66 -7.31 19.34
CA THR A 419 -37.46 -8.01 20.37
C THR A 419 -36.64 -9.00 21.19
N SER A 420 -35.60 -9.61 20.61
CA SER A 420 -34.72 -10.57 21.29
C SER A 420 -33.30 -10.50 20.72
N LEU A 421 -32.33 -10.86 21.55
CA LEU A 421 -30.98 -11.22 21.10
C LEU A 421 -31.06 -12.64 20.52
N VAL A 422 -30.56 -12.84 19.30
CA VAL A 422 -30.68 -14.11 18.56
C VAL A 422 -29.28 -14.62 18.20
N LYS A 423 -28.92 -15.83 18.67
CA LYS A 423 -27.76 -16.58 18.19
C LYS A 423 -28.10 -17.17 16.81
N ASP A 424 -27.36 -16.79 15.77
CA ASP A 424 -27.63 -17.21 14.38
C ASP A 424 -26.44 -17.85 13.65
N ALA A 425 -25.19 -17.65 14.10
CA ALA A 425 -24.01 -18.40 13.63
C ALA A 425 -23.08 -18.78 14.80
N VAL A 426 -22.17 -19.73 14.57
CA VAL A 426 -21.09 -20.14 15.48
C VAL A 426 -19.72 -19.94 14.82
N GLN A 427 -18.73 -19.50 15.58
CA GLN A 427 -17.38 -19.28 15.08
C GLN A 427 -16.62 -20.61 15.03
N VAL A 428 -15.96 -20.89 13.90
CA VAL A 428 -15.13 -22.07 13.68
C VAL A 428 -13.72 -21.59 13.28
N CYS A 429 -12.75 -21.81 14.17
CA CYS A 429 -11.34 -21.55 13.92
C CYS A 429 -10.63 -22.88 13.62
N GLN A 430 -9.89 -22.93 12.51
CA GLN A 430 -9.02 -24.07 12.18
C GLN A 430 -7.55 -23.71 12.50
N PRO A 431 -6.68 -24.70 12.77
CA PRO A 431 -5.24 -24.45 12.80
C PRO A 431 -4.78 -23.83 11.48
N ASN A 432 -4.03 -22.74 11.55
CA ASN A 432 -3.44 -22.02 10.42
C ASN A 432 -4.44 -21.47 9.38
N ALA A 433 -5.68 -21.16 9.78
CA ALA A 433 -6.62 -20.41 8.95
C ALA A 433 -7.44 -19.42 9.80
N PRO A 434 -7.86 -18.27 9.23
CA PRO A 434 -8.73 -17.32 9.94
C PRO A 434 -10.05 -17.98 10.34
N CYS A 435 -10.60 -17.53 11.47
CA CYS A 435 -11.88 -18.03 11.97
C CYS A 435 -13.04 -17.63 11.05
N SER A 436 -13.93 -18.57 10.72
CA SER A 436 -15.11 -18.34 9.89
C SER A 436 -16.42 -18.50 10.69
N TRP A 437 -17.51 -17.94 10.15
CA TRP A 437 -18.85 -18.08 10.72
C TRP A 437 -19.63 -19.20 10.03
N GLN A 438 -20.04 -20.20 10.80
CA GLN A 438 -20.97 -21.24 10.37
C GLN A 438 -22.38 -20.90 10.82
N GLU A 439 -23.31 -20.67 9.88
CA GLU A 439 -24.72 -20.44 10.17
C GLU A 439 -25.34 -21.63 10.94
N VAL A 440 -26.16 -21.33 11.95
CA VAL A 440 -26.89 -22.32 12.75
C VAL A 440 -28.39 -22.00 12.74
N THR A 441 -29.22 -22.92 13.27
CA THR A 441 -30.64 -22.61 13.46
C THR A 441 -30.80 -21.49 14.49
N ALA A 442 -31.37 -20.36 14.04
CA ALA A 442 -31.55 -19.17 14.86
C ALA A 442 -32.31 -19.46 16.16
N GLN A 443 -31.73 -19.07 17.29
CA GLN A 443 -32.24 -19.33 18.63
C GLN A 443 -32.05 -18.12 19.55
N ASN A 444 -33.04 -17.79 20.36
CA ASN A 444 -32.94 -16.66 21.29
C ASN A 444 -31.85 -16.92 22.34
N LEU A 445 -31.00 -15.92 22.58
CA LEU A 445 -30.12 -15.90 23.74
C LEU A 445 -30.95 -15.70 25.00
N THR A 446 -30.74 -16.58 25.98
CA THR A 446 -31.41 -16.57 27.29
C THR A 446 -30.39 -16.27 28.38
N ALA A 447 -30.69 -15.31 29.25
CA ALA A 447 -29.88 -14.95 30.41
C ALA A 447 -30.76 -14.74 31.64
N ASN A 448 -30.17 -14.84 32.83
CA ASN A 448 -30.86 -14.62 34.10
C ASN A 448 -30.94 -13.12 34.40
N VAL A 449 -31.96 -12.70 35.15
CA VAL A 449 -32.05 -11.32 35.65
C VAL A 449 -30.86 -11.04 36.57
N GLY A 450 -30.08 -9.99 36.27
CA GLY A 450 -28.84 -9.65 36.97
C GLY A 450 -27.58 -10.31 36.43
N GLU A 451 -27.68 -11.11 35.36
CA GLU A 451 -26.53 -11.69 34.67
C GLU A 451 -25.87 -10.66 33.76
N TRP A 452 -24.56 -10.45 33.90
CA TRP A 452 -23.80 -9.59 32.98
C TRP A 452 -23.56 -10.33 31.68
N LEU A 453 -24.14 -9.82 30.61
CA LEU A 453 -23.85 -10.26 29.26
C LEU A 453 -22.71 -9.41 28.70
N ASN A 454 -21.70 -10.10 28.17
CA ASN A 454 -20.55 -9.51 27.51
C ASN A 454 -20.51 -10.00 26.07
N PHE A 455 -20.43 -9.05 25.16
CA PHE A 455 -20.30 -9.25 23.72
C PHE A 455 -19.04 -8.54 23.24
N TRP A 456 -18.44 -9.01 22.17
CA TRP A 456 -17.49 -8.24 21.38
C TRP A 456 -18.18 -7.80 20.09
N ARG A 457 -18.17 -6.51 19.78
CA ARG A 457 -18.63 -6.00 18.48
C ARG A 457 -17.47 -5.32 17.79
N ASP A 458 -17.23 -5.70 16.55
CA ASP A 458 -16.19 -5.06 15.76
C ASP A 458 -16.50 -3.56 15.59
N GLY A 459 -15.56 -2.72 16.05
CA GLY A 459 -15.65 -1.26 16.07
C GLY A 459 -15.94 -0.69 17.46
N LEU A 460 -16.99 -1.19 18.12
CA LEU A 460 -17.30 -0.77 19.49
C LEU A 460 -16.45 -1.49 20.56
N GLY A 461 -15.79 -2.60 20.21
CA GLY A 461 -15.07 -3.45 21.14
C GLY A 461 -16.02 -4.20 22.10
N GLY A 462 -15.69 -4.22 23.38
CA GLY A 462 -16.52 -4.86 24.41
C GLY A 462 -17.85 -4.13 24.62
N VAL A 463 -18.97 -4.78 24.31
CA VAL A 463 -20.34 -4.32 24.56
C VAL A 463 -20.94 -5.16 25.69
N PHE A 464 -21.37 -4.52 26.77
CA PHE A 464 -21.81 -5.22 27.98
C PHE A 464 -23.00 -4.55 28.67
N PHE A 465 -23.85 -5.36 29.30
CA PHE A 465 -24.95 -4.88 30.13
C PHE A 465 -25.46 -5.96 31.10
N GLU A 466 -26.02 -5.52 32.24
CA GLU A 466 -26.74 -6.38 33.18
C GLU A 466 -28.12 -6.73 32.59
N TYR A 467 -28.41 -8.02 32.41
CA TYR A 467 -29.66 -8.47 31.82
C TYR A 467 -30.86 -8.09 32.72
N PRO A 468 -31.78 -7.23 32.24
CA PRO A 468 -32.72 -6.53 33.11
C PRO A 468 -33.89 -7.41 33.58
N ALA A 469 -34.50 -7.00 34.69
CA ALA A 469 -35.75 -7.59 35.20
C ALA A 469 -36.98 -7.31 34.32
N VAL A 470 -36.86 -6.40 33.35
CA VAL A 470 -37.88 -6.07 32.35
C VAL A 470 -37.50 -6.67 31.00
N ALA A 471 -38.47 -6.89 30.10
CA ALA A 471 -38.17 -7.37 28.76
C ALA A 471 -37.23 -6.40 28.02
N LEU A 472 -36.30 -6.96 27.24
CA LEU A 472 -35.44 -6.18 26.35
C LEU A 472 -36.27 -5.37 25.35
N SER A 473 -35.81 -4.18 25.02
CA SER A 473 -36.41 -3.30 24.01
C SER A 473 -35.34 -2.46 23.34
N ASN A 474 -35.71 -1.77 22.25
CA ASN A 474 -34.83 -0.77 21.64
C ASN A 474 -34.38 0.35 22.61
N SER A 475 -35.06 0.55 23.75
CA SER A 475 -34.64 1.54 24.76
C SER A 475 -33.83 0.93 25.91
N THR A 476 -33.51 -0.38 25.87
CA THR A 476 -32.59 -0.99 26.83
C THR A 476 -31.21 -0.41 26.61
N LYS A 477 -30.70 0.27 27.63
CA LYS A 477 -29.34 0.81 27.66
C LYS A 477 -28.32 -0.33 27.67
N ILE A 478 -27.28 -0.18 26.88
CA ILE A 478 -26.10 -1.04 26.85
C ILE A 478 -24.85 -0.16 26.92
N THR A 479 -23.75 -0.76 27.32
CA THR A 479 -22.50 -0.06 27.57
C THR A 479 -21.43 -0.58 26.63
N PHE A 480 -20.54 0.29 26.17
CA PHE A 480 -19.26 -0.11 25.59
C PHE A 480 -18.18 0.87 26.03
N ASP A 481 -16.92 0.46 25.95
CA ASP A 481 -15.80 1.33 26.32
C ASP A 481 -15.09 1.84 25.07
N LYS A 482 -14.99 3.16 24.92
CA LYS A 482 -14.07 3.78 23.96
C LYS A 482 -12.65 3.64 24.50
N THR A 483 -11.79 2.99 23.74
CA THR A 483 -10.39 2.80 24.08
C THR A 483 -9.53 3.94 23.53
N GLN A 484 -8.46 4.28 24.25
CA GLN A 484 -7.40 5.17 23.79
C GLN A 484 -6.07 4.61 24.30
N ILE A 485 -5.13 4.32 23.40
CA ILE A 485 -3.74 4.06 23.79
C ILE A 485 -3.15 5.39 24.25
N MET A 486 -2.66 5.42 25.50
CA MET A 486 -2.08 6.62 26.08
C MET A 486 -0.65 6.82 25.56
N THR A 487 -0.30 8.06 25.23
CA THR A 487 1.00 8.48 24.70
C THR A 487 1.89 9.16 25.74
N GLY A 488 1.34 9.51 26.91
CA GLY A 488 2.03 10.22 27.99
C GLY A 488 1.95 11.75 27.90
N GLN A 489 1.31 12.29 26.85
CA GLN A 489 1.10 13.73 26.65
C GLN A 489 -0.36 14.18 26.94
N GLU A 490 -1.23 13.24 27.28
CA GLU A 490 -2.64 13.52 27.57
C GLU A 490 -2.81 14.38 28.84
N SER A 491 -3.94 15.11 28.92
CA SER A 491 -4.23 16.02 30.04
C SER A 491 -4.18 15.35 31.43
N ASP A 492 -4.45 14.04 31.47
CA ASP A 492 -4.40 13.19 32.66
C ASP A 492 -2.98 13.11 33.29
N PHE A 493 -1.94 13.40 32.52
CA PHE A 493 -0.52 13.32 32.93
C PHE A 493 0.14 14.67 33.21
N THR A 494 -0.61 15.77 33.20
CA THR A 494 -0.10 17.14 33.39
C THR A 494 0.66 17.39 34.70
N ASN A 495 0.57 16.48 35.69
CA ASN A 495 1.29 16.54 36.96
C ASN A 495 2.45 15.53 37.07
N GLY A 496 2.85 14.89 35.96
CA GLY A 496 3.86 13.83 35.94
C GLY A 496 3.28 12.45 36.26
N SER A 497 4.03 11.63 37.01
CA SER A 497 3.66 10.23 37.29
C SER A 497 2.28 10.09 37.94
N VAL A 498 1.45 9.20 37.40
CA VAL A 498 0.07 8.98 37.87
C VAL A 498 -0.02 7.72 38.72
N LYS A 499 -0.74 7.84 39.84
CA LYS A 499 -1.10 6.69 40.67
C LYS A 499 -2.34 5.99 40.13
N LEU A 500 -2.24 4.67 40.00
CA LEU A 500 -3.32 3.81 39.51
C LEU A 500 -3.63 2.75 40.56
N PHE A 501 -4.91 2.67 40.95
CA PHE A 501 -5.42 1.81 42.01
C PHE A 501 -6.18 0.63 41.41
N CYS A 502 -5.69 -0.59 41.66
CA CYS A 502 -6.26 -1.83 41.15
C CYS A 502 -6.79 -2.72 42.27
N TYR A 503 -7.86 -3.46 41.99
CA TYR A 503 -8.46 -4.40 42.95
C TYR A 503 -8.72 -5.81 42.39
N GLN A 504 -8.90 -5.97 41.07
CA GLN A 504 -9.22 -7.23 40.40
C GLN A 504 -8.22 -7.46 39.27
N ASP A 505 -7.78 -8.71 39.05
CA ASP A 505 -6.84 -9.09 37.97
C ASP A 505 -5.59 -8.18 37.89
N CYS A 506 -4.99 -7.89 39.05
CA CYS A 506 -3.87 -6.97 39.18
C CYS A 506 -2.53 -7.65 38.83
N LEU A 507 -1.87 -7.22 37.75
CA LEU A 507 -0.62 -7.82 37.25
C LEU A 507 0.57 -7.70 38.22
N ARG A 508 1.38 -8.75 38.30
CA ARG A 508 2.65 -8.74 39.06
C ARG A 508 3.75 -8.01 38.28
N SER A 509 4.75 -7.51 39.00
CA SER A 509 6.02 -7.07 38.39
C SER A 509 6.88 -8.26 37.97
N GLU A 510 7.68 -8.07 36.92
CA GLU A 510 8.65 -9.05 36.39
C GLU A 510 8.08 -10.48 36.29
N ILE A 511 6.96 -10.62 35.58
CA ILE A 511 6.17 -11.86 35.47
C ILE A 511 7.04 -12.98 34.90
N THR A 512 7.17 -14.07 35.65
CA THR A 512 8.03 -15.20 35.30
C THR A 512 7.36 -16.20 34.36
N GLU A 513 8.15 -17.05 33.72
CA GLU A 513 7.67 -18.15 32.86
C GLU A 513 6.61 -19.03 33.55
N ALA A 514 6.81 -19.39 34.81
CA ALA A 514 5.85 -20.20 35.55
C ALA A 514 4.53 -19.45 35.85
N GLN A 515 4.56 -18.12 35.89
CA GLN A 515 3.38 -17.29 36.11
C GLN A 515 2.62 -17.05 34.81
N ILE A 516 3.28 -16.62 33.73
CA ILE A 516 2.63 -16.35 32.44
C ILE A 516 2.02 -17.62 31.83
N ASN A 517 2.64 -18.79 32.05
CA ASN A 517 2.16 -20.09 31.58
C ASN A 517 1.25 -20.84 32.57
N TRP A 518 0.81 -20.19 33.66
CA TRP A 518 -0.07 -20.78 34.70
C TRP A 518 0.48 -22.08 35.35
N GLN A 519 1.80 -22.25 35.36
CA GLN A 519 2.48 -23.46 35.87
C GLN A 519 2.66 -23.40 37.40
N GLY A 520 1.54 -23.53 38.12
CA GLY A 520 1.52 -23.52 39.60
C GLY A 520 1.66 -22.13 40.24
N ALA A 521 1.74 -21.08 39.43
CA ALA A 521 1.66 -19.68 39.84
C ALA A 521 0.72 -18.91 38.89
N ARG A 522 0.26 -17.73 39.31
CA ARG A 522 -0.58 -16.83 38.51
C ARG A 522 0.20 -15.55 38.14
N PRO A 523 -0.06 -14.95 36.96
CA PRO A 523 0.54 -13.66 36.60
C PRO A 523 -0.08 -12.49 37.36
N TYR A 524 -1.27 -12.69 37.94
CA TYR A 524 -1.98 -11.75 38.78
C TYR A 524 -1.69 -11.97 40.28
N PHE A 525 -1.84 -10.90 41.06
CA PHE A 525 -2.07 -10.95 42.50
C PHE A 525 -3.44 -11.57 42.82
N ASP A 526 -3.67 -11.93 44.08
CA ASP A 526 -5.01 -12.31 44.54
C ASP A 526 -5.90 -11.06 44.64
N ASP A 527 -7.15 -11.19 44.22
CA ASP A 527 -8.11 -10.09 44.17
C ASP A 527 -8.33 -9.45 45.54
N SER A 528 -8.30 -8.12 45.58
CA SER A 528 -8.58 -7.37 46.79
C SER A 528 -10.08 -7.31 47.06
N MET A 529 -10.46 -7.74 48.26
CA MET A 529 -11.85 -7.74 48.74
C MET A 529 -12.20 -6.49 49.57
N SER A 530 -11.24 -5.58 49.77
CA SER A 530 -11.40 -4.37 50.58
C SER A 530 -11.09 -3.11 49.77
N VAL A 531 -12.03 -2.17 49.73
CA VAL A 531 -11.85 -0.88 49.04
C VAL A 531 -10.70 -0.04 49.61
N THR A 532 -10.20 -0.32 50.82
CA THR A 532 -9.01 0.36 51.39
C THR A 532 -7.68 -0.30 51.06
N GLU A 533 -7.68 -1.48 50.43
CA GLU A 533 -6.49 -2.32 50.20
C GLU A 533 -6.23 -2.51 48.70
N ALA A 534 -6.18 -1.39 47.96
CA ALA A 534 -5.84 -1.38 46.55
C ALA A 534 -4.35 -1.70 46.31
N TYR A 535 -4.05 -2.44 45.24
CA TYR A 535 -2.70 -2.47 44.67
C TYR A 535 -2.43 -1.10 44.03
N GLN A 536 -1.38 -0.42 44.47
CA GLN A 536 -1.02 0.93 44.02
C GLN A 536 0.14 0.86 43.04
N TYR A 537 -0.15 1.10 41.76
CA TYR A 537 0.86 1.29 40.73
C TYR A 537 1.25 2.76 40.59
N SER A 538 2.45 2.99 40.07
CA SER A 538 2.88 4.29 39.57
C SER A 538 3.20 4.17 38.09
N PHE A 539 2.46 4.88 37.25
CA PHE A 539 2.73 5.01 35.82
C PHE A 539 3.58 6.25 35.57
N ASP A 540 4.71 6.08 34.88
CA ASP A 540 5.56 7.17 34.42
C ASP A 540 5.22 7.51 32.95
N PRO A 541 4.59 8.66 32.68
CA PRO A 541 4.23 9.08 31.34
C PRO A 541 5.43 9.59 30.52
N SER A 542 6.64 9.65 31.08
CA SER A 542 7.89 10.00 30.38
C SER A 542 8.65 8.78 29.89
N THR A 543 8.54 7.63 30.55
CA THR A 543 9.12 6.34 30.13
C THR A 543 8.09 5.28 29.70
N MET A 544 6.81 5.65 29.63
CA MET A 544 5.69 4.73 29.34
C MET A 544 5.75 3.46 30.18
N THR A 545 6.05 3.58 31.47
CA THR A 545 6.37 2.44 32.33
C THR A 545 5.42 2.39 33.53
N LEU A 546 4.75 1.25 33.73
CA LEU A 546 4.01 0.96 34.96
C LEU A 546 4.94 0.25 35.97
N THR A 547 4.91 0.67 37.23
CA THR A 547 5.70 0.07 38.32
C THR A 547 4.83 -0.30 39.53
N TYR A 548 5.21 -1.38 40.22
CA TYR A 548 4.69 -1.79 41.52
C TYR A 548 5.84 -2.14 42.46
N GLY A 549 5.84 -1.60 43.67
CA GLY A 549 6.92 -1.82 44.64
C GLY A 549 8.30 -1.30 44.21
N GLY A 550 8.39 -0.55 43.11
CA GLY A 550 9.64 -0.13 42.47
C GLY A 550 10.07 -0.99 41.26
N GLU A 551 9.42 -2.13 41.05
CA GLU A 551 9.73 -3.07 39.96
C GLU A 551 8.75 -2.90 38.78
N VAL A 552 9.22 -3.11 37.56
CA VAL A 552 8.44 -2.92 36.32
C VAL A 552 7.34 -3.98 36.17
N VAL A 553 6.12 -3.55 35.84
CA VAL A 553 5.00 -4.43 35.51
C VAL A 553 5.13 -4.87 34.06
N ARG A 554 5.90 -5.93 33.81
CA ARG A 554 6.10 -6.53 32.49
C ARG A 554 6.22 -8.05 32.57
N VAL A 555 6.05 -8.73 31.43
CA VAL A 555 6.64 -10.07 31.27
C VAL A 555 8.16 -9.93 31.37
N LYS A 556 8.79 -10.77 32.19
CA LYS A 556 10.21 -10.71 32.42
C LYS A 556 10.98 -11.02 31.13
N GLU A 557 12.05 -10.28 30.89
CA GLU A 557 12.90 -10.41 29.72
C GLU A 557 13.46 -11.84 29.56
N GLY A 558 13.36 -12.38 28.34
CA GLY A 558 13.77 -13.75 28.03
C GLY A 558 12.82 -14.87 28.48
N VAL A 559 11.59 -14.55 28.89
CA VAL A 559 10.54 -15.54 29.21
C VAL A 559 9.76 -15.95 27.96
N THR A 560 9.57 -17.26 27.78
CA THR A 560 8.67 -17.80 26.74
C THR A 560 7.25 -17.95 27.29
N ALA A 561 6.26 -17.35 26.62
CA ALA A 561 4.84 -17.57 26.91
C ALA A 561 4.23 -18.60 25.95
N SER A 562 3.16 -19.27 26.39
CA SER A 562 2.52 -20.37 25.68
C SER A 562 1.01 -20.42 25.97
N GLY A 563 0.24 -21.00 25.06
CA GLY A 563 -1.23 -21.05 25.17
C GLY A 563 -1.83 -19.65 24.99
N PRO A 564 -2.95 -19.31 25.66
CA PRO A 564 -3.64 -18.04 25.40
C PRO A 564 -2.79 -16.80 25.70
N ASN A 565 -1.89 -16.91 26.69
CA ASN A 565 -1.03 -15.80 27.12
C ASN A 565 0.19 -15.56 26.19
N GLN A 566 0.40 -16.37 25.16
CA GLN A 566 1.48 -16.14 24.19
C GLN A 566 1.28 -14.85 23.38
N TRP A 567 0.02 -14.40 23.26
CA TRP A 567 -0.36 -13.18 22.53
C TRP A 567 -0.29 -11.90 23.35
N GLY A 568 -0.01 -12.00 24.66
CA GLY A 568 0.01 -10.90 25.63
C GLY A 568 -0.80 -11.16 26.89
N ILE A 569 -0.78 -10.21 27.82
CA ILE A 569 -1.62 -10.20 29.02
C ILE A 569 -1.99 -8.77 29.44
N GLN A 570 -3.19 -8.60 30.00
CA GLN A 570 -3.75 -7.30 30.38
C GLN A 570 -4.18 -7.30 31.86
N SER A 571 -4.07 -6.16 32.55
CA SER A 571 -4.61 -5.98 33.89
C SER A 571 -6.13 -5.78 33.89
N GLY A 572 -6.77 -6.08 35.02
CA GLY A 572 -8.10 -5.55 35.32
C GLY A 572 -8.11 -4.02 35.49
N PRO A 573 -9.30 -3.42 35.73
CA PRO A 573 -9.47 -1.97 35.80
C PRO A 573 -8.67 -1.31 36.92
N MET A 574 -7.96 -0.25 36.54
CA MET A 574 -7.23 0.62 37.44
C MET A 574 -7.82 2.03 37.42
N LEU A 575 -8.00 2.62 38.60
CA LEU A 575 -8.61 3.94 38.76
C LEU A 575 -7.58 4.98 39.22
N THR A 576 -7.81 6.25 38.92
CA THR A 576 -7.00 7.37 39.46
C THR A 576 -7.50 7.87 40.82
N SER A 577 -8.72 7.49 41.22
CA SER A 577 -9.30 7.72 42.55
C SER A 577 -10.15 6.52 42.96
N THR A 578 -10.27 6.28 44.26
CA THR A 578 -11.06 5.18 44.85
C THR A 578 -12.11 5.65 45.85
N SER A 579 -12.31 6.98 45.97
CA SER A 579 -13.17 7.62 46.96
C SER A 579 -14.64 7.17 46.93
N ASP A 580 -15.10 6.73 45.77
CA ASP A 580 -16.53 6.54 45.48
C ASP A 580 -16.94 5.05 45.47
N LEU A 581 -15.97 4.14 45.62
CA LEU A 581 -16.19 2.69 45.66
C LEU A 581 -16.76 2.23 47.01
N ARG A 582 -17.85 1.47 46.97
CA ARG A 582 -18.48 0.80 48.13
C ARG A 582 -18.06 -0.65 48.24
N ASN A 583 -17.71 -1.27 47.12
CA ASN A 583 -17.13 -2.61 47.03
C ASN A 583 -16.15 -2.67 45.84
N THR A 584 -15.29 -3.69 45.80
CA THR A 584 -14.20 -3.77 44.82
C THR A 584 -14.63 -4.19 43.41
N TRP A 585 -15.86 -4.69 43.22
CA TRP A 585 -16.41 -4.99 41.89
C TRP A 585 -16.97 -3.75 41.17
N GLU A 586 -17.23 -2.66 41.88
CA GLU A 586 -17.67 -1.39 41.29
C GLU A 586 -16.60 -0.73 40.39
N VAL A 587 -15.37 -1.26 40.33
CA VAL A 587 -14.31 -0.84 39.40
C VAL A 587 -14.74 -1.04 37.93
N TRP A 588 -15.38 -2.18 37.62
CA TRP A 588 -15.94 -2.47 36.30
C TRP A 588 -17.16 -1.58 35.98
N GLY A 589 -17.75 -0.96 37.00
CA GLY A 589 -18.85 -0.01 36.89
C GLY A 589 -18.41 1.41 36.50
N GLN A 590 -17.15 1.77 36.68
CA GLN A 590 -16.68 3.16 36.52
C GLN A 590 -16.84 3.69 35.09
N SER A 591 -16.96 5.02 34.98
CA SER A 591 -17.11 5.71 33.69
C SER A 591 -15.79 5.95 32.96
N VAL A 592 -14.69 6.03 33.71
CA VAL A 592 -13.32 6.06 33.17
C VAL A 592 -12.46 5.13 34.00
N TYR A 593 -11.72 4.25 33.34
CA TYR A 593 -10.73 3.38 33.97
C TYR A 593 -9.55 3.16 33.02
N TYR A 594 -8.47 2.59 33.56
CA TYR A 594 -7.25 2.29 32.82
C TYR A 594 -6.95 0.80 32.91
N THR A 595 -6.28 0.27 31.89
CA THR A 595 -5.74 -1.09 31.90
C THR A 595 -4.31 -1.06 31.38
N TRP A 596 -3.51 -2.03 31.80
CA TRP A 596 -2.12 -2.17 31.37
C TRP A 596 -1.94 -3.47 30.61
N GLU A 597 -1.47 -3.37 29.38
CA GLU A 597 -1.09 -4.51 28.55
C GLU A 597 0.44 -4.67 28.54
N THR A 598 0.92 -5.91 28.58
CA THR A 598 2.33 -6.27 28.42
C THR A 598 2.44 -7.71 27.91
N GLY A 599 3.58 -8.11 27.38
CA GLY A 599 3.75 -9.43 26.77
C GLY A 599 5.16 -9.65 26.24
N PRO A 600 5.42 -10.83 25.66
CA PRO A 600 6.71 -11.13 25.03
C PRO A 600 6.85 -10.50 23.63
N ASN A 601 5.77 -9.99 23.04
CA ASN A 601 5.73 -9.50 21.66
C ASN A 601 5.68 -7.98 21.61
N ASP A 602 6.14 -7.39 20.50
CA ASP A 602 6.21 -5.95 20.34
C ASP A 602 4.84 -5.26 20.23
N TRP A 603 3.82 -5.93 19.70
CA TRP A 603 2.45 -5.40 19.73
C TRP A 603 1.89 -5.25 21.15
N ASN A 604 2.46 -5.93 22.16
CA ASN A 604 2.09 -5.76 23.57
C ASN A 604 2.84 -4.61 24.27
N ARG A 605 3.83 -4.00 23.60
CA ARG A 605 4.69 -2.93 24.13
C ARG A 605 4.25 -1.58 23.56
N PHE A 606 4.43 -0.50 24.30
CA PHE A 606 4.22 0.82 23.71
C PHE A 606 5.33 1.09 22.68
N MET A 607 4.94 1.40 21.45
CA MET A 607 5.81 1.87 20.39
C MET A 607 5.13 3.08 19.76
N GLY A 608 5.79 4.24 19.78
CA GLY A 608 5.24 5.48 19.26
C GLY A 608 6.33 6.50 18.94
N LEU A 609 5.98 7.53 18.18
CA LEU A 609 6.92 8.54 17.71
C LEU A 609 6.88 9.80 18.59
N LEU A 610 8.05 10.43 18.77
CA LEU A 610 8.18 11.81 19.21
C LEU A 610 8.60 12.71 18.04
N ASP A 611 7.98 13.89 17.93
CA ASP A 611 8.42 14.96 17.02
C ASP A 611 9.76 15.60 17.47
N LYS A 612 10.32 16.45 16.61
CA LYS A 612 11.52 17.27 16.88
C LYS A 612 11.44 18.13 18.16
N ASP A 613 10.23 18.42 18.66
CA ASP A 613 9.97 19.18 19.89
C ASP A 613 9.74 18.25 21.11
N ASN A 614 10.01 16.94 20.96
CA ASN A 614 9.78 15.85 21.92
C ASN A 614 8.31 15.64 22.34
N LYS A 615 7.35 16.00 21.50
CA LYS A 615 5.92 15.70 21.70
C LYS A 615 5.55 14.39 21.03
N ALA A 616 4.66 13.62 21.65
CA ALA A 616 4.14 12.42 21.03
C ALA A 616 3.33 12.76 19.77
N VAL A 617 3.61 12.07 18.68
CA VAL A 617 2.77 12.08 17.47
C VAL A 617 1.46 11.37 17.83
N ALA A 618 0.34 12.03 17.55
CA ALA A 618 -0.99 11.48 17.77
C ALA A 618 -1.55 10.92 16.47
N PHE A 619 -2.22 9.77 16.56
CA PHE A 619 -2.89 9.12 15.45
C PHE A 619 -4.38 8.94 15.79
N ASP A 620 -5.25 9.09 14.80
CA ASP A 620 -6.67 8.78 14.92
C ASP A 620 -6.89 7.26 14.78
N PRO A 621 -7.86 6.65 15.49
CA PRO A 621 -8.20 5.25 15.29
C PRO A 621 -8.78 5.02 13.88
N PRO A 622 -8.46 3.90 13.21
CA PRO A 622 -9.06 3.56 11.91
C PRO A 622 -10.58 3.48 11.97
N LEU A 623 -11.24 3.89 10.89
CA LEU A 623 -12.68 3.73 10.72
C LEU A 623 -12.98 2.27 10.36
N ARG A 624 -13.69 1.54 11.22
CA ARG A 624 -14.11 0.17 10.88
C ARG A 624 -15.33 0.16 9.96
N LEU A 625 -15.23 -0.66 8.92
CA LEU A 625 -16.21 -0.83 7.86
C LEU A 625 -16.57 -2.31 7.74
N ASN A 626 -17.82 -2.60 7.40
CA ASN A 626 -18.28 -3.96 7.13
C ASN A 626 -18.61 -4.07 5.65
N TYR A 627 -18.00 -5.04 4.98
CA TYR A 627 -18.24 -5.36 3.59
C TYR A 627 -18.83 -6.76 3.46
N LYS A 628 -19.97 -6.90 2.77
CA LYS A 628 -20.53 -8.21 2.44
C LYS A 628 -20.22 -8.54 0.98
N HIS A 629 -19.38 -9.53 0.75
CA HIS A 629 -18.99 -9.97 -0.58
C HIS A 629 -20.10 -10.78 -1.26
N THR A 630 -19.93 -11.04 -2.56
CA THR A 630 -20.93 -11.65 -3.44
C THR A 630 -21.23 -13.12 -3.11
N ASP A 631 -20.25 -13.82 -2.51
CA ASP A 631 -20.39 -15.15 -1.91
C ASP A 631 -21.28 -15.17 -0.64
N GLY A 632 -21.56 -14.00 -0.06
CA GLY A 632 -22.32 -13.80 1.16
C GLY A 632 -21.49 -13.75 2.45
N VAL A 633 -20.16 -13.84 2.37
CA VAL A 633 -19.24 -13.68 3.50
C VAL A 633 -19.16 -12.21 3.90
N LEU A 634 -19.07 -11.96 5.22
CA LEU A 634 -18.90 -10.63 5.78
C LEU A 634 -17.43 -10.43 6.18
N TYR A 635 -16.77 -9.47 5.54
CA TYR A 635 -15.41 -9.03 5.81
C TYR A 635 -15.46 -7.77 6.68
N GLY A 636 -14.63 -7.75 7.74
CA GLY A 636 -14.36 -6.54 8.51
C GLY A 636 -13.14 -5.84 7.92
N LEU A 637 -13.31 -4.57 7.54
CA LEU A 637 -12.26 -3.75 6.95
C LEU A 637 -11.91 -2.60 7.92
N GLU A 638 -10.65 -2.14 7.93
CA GLU A 638 -10.21 -0.94 8.66
C GLU A 638 -9.72 0.11 7.67
N TYR A 639 -10.34 1.30 7.66
CA TYR A 639 -9.91 2.43 6.84
C TYR A 639 -9.06 3.40 7.66
N ALA A 640 -7.76 3.48 7.38
CA ALA A 640 -6.79 4.27 8.15
C ALA A 640 -6.46 5.63 7.52
N GLY A 641 -6.91 5.90 6.30
CA GLY A 641 -6.58 7.08 5.50
C GLY A 641 -6.92 6.85 4.02
N PHE A 642 -6.87 7.88 3.18
CA PHE A 642 -7.21 7.73 1.76
C PHE A 642 -6.20 6.84 1.04
N GLY A 643 -6.67 5.72 0.48
CA GLY A 643 -5.84 4.64 -0.06
C GLY A 643 -5.60 3.48 0.91
N GLU A 644 -5.79 3.69 2.21
CA GLU A 644 -5.45 2.74 3.28
C GLU A 644 -6.69 1.94 3.73
N LEU A 645 -7.19 1.03 2.88
CA LEU A 645 -8.32 0.15 3.20
C LEU A 645 -7.86 -1.28 3.48
N GLN A 646 -7.80 -1.62 4.76
CA GLN A 646 -7.21 -2.85 5.28
C GLN A 646 -8.25 -3.94 5.56
N GLY A 647 -7.78 -5.18 5.72
CA GLY A 647 -8.63 -6.35 6.02
C GLY A 647 -9.09 -7.17 4.79
N ILE A 648 -8.60 -6.84 3.60
CA ILE A 648 -8.69 -7.70 2.41
C ILE A 648 -7.67 -8.85 2.58
N PRO A 649 -8.04 -10.14 2.38
CA PRO A 649 -7.09 -11.26 2.45
C PRO A 649 -6.18 -11.33 1.21
N TRP A 650 -4.96 -11.85 1.38
CA TRP A 650 -3.94 -11.94 0.32
C TRP A 650 -3.38 -13.36 0.17
N THR A 651 -2.86 -13.67 -1.02
CA THR A 651 -2.17 -14.94 -1.32
C THR A 651 -0.85 -14.67 -2.03
N GLN A 652 0.24 -15.29 -1.58
CA GLN A 652 1.51 -15.29 -2.29
C GLN A 652 1.47 -16.30 -3.44
N VAL A 653 2.08 -15.95 -4.57
CA VAL A 653 2.37 -16.91 -5.65
C VAL A 653 3.60 -17.73 -5.25
N GLU A 654 3.43 -19.06 -5.14
CA GLU A 654 4.46 -19.98 -4.66
C GLU A 654 5.75 -19.86 -5.47
N GLY A 655 6.87 -19.63 -4.78
CA GLY A 655 8.19 -19.48 -5.40
C GLY A 655 8.55 -18.05 -5.84
N THR A 656 7.67 -17.06 -5.63
CA THR A 656 7.90 -15.64 -5.95
C THR A 656 7.64 -14.75 -4.74
N ASP A 657 8.09 -13.49 -4.77
CA ASP A 657 7.74 -12.50 -3.75
C ASP A 657 6.38 -11.82 -3.98
N ARG A 658 5.62 -12.22 -5.01
CA ARG A 658 4.40 -11.51 -5.43
C ARG A 658 3.15 -11.98 -4.69
N TRP A 659 2.34 -11.01 -4.26
CA TRP A 659 1.08 -11.24 -3.58
C TRP A 659 -0.12 -10.69 -4.35
N TYR A 660 -1.25 -11.38 -4.26
CA TYR A 660 -2.52 -10.98 -4.88
C TYR A 660 -3.66 -10.91 -3.87
N PRO A 661 -4.58 -9.95 -3.99
CA PRO A 661 -5.79 -9.90 -3.17
C PRO A 661 -6.71 -11.08 -3.52
N GLN A 662 -7.27 -11.75 -2.51
CA GLN A 662 -8.20 -12.89 -2.71
C GLN A 662 -9.59 -12.46 -3.16
N LEU A 663 -9.91 -11.17 -3.11
CA LEU A 663 -11.17 -10.62 -3.57
C LEU A 663 -10.99 -9.21 -4.12
N THR A 664 -11.76 -8.90 -5.17
CA THR A 664 -11.91 -7.56 -5.71
C THR A 664 -13.29 -7.02 -5.34
N ILE A 665 -13.32 -5.87 -4.67
CA ILE A 665 -14.52 -5.10 -4.36
C ILE A 665 -14.82 -4.19 -5.56
N ALA A 666 -16.01 -4.31 -6.16
CA ALA A 666 -16.41 -3.46 -7.28
C ALA A 666 -16.62 -2.00 -6.84
N ASP A 667 -16.33 -1.04 -7.72
CA ASP A 667 -16.55 0.38 -7.44
C ASP A 667 -17.99 0.68 -7.03
N GLY A 668 -18.17 1.67 -6.15
CA GLY A 668 -19.50 2.08 -5.69
C GLY A 668 -20.21 1.04 -4.83
N THR A 669 -19.52 -0.04 -4.44
CA THR A 669 -19.98 -0.95 -3.39
C THR A 669 -20.16 -0.18 -2.09
N GLU A 670 -21.33 -0.34 -1.48
CA GLU A 670 -21.62 0.21 -0.16
C GLU A 670 -20.94 -0.64 0.93
N VAL A 671 -20.12 0.01 1.75
CA VAL A 671 -19.53 -0.56 2.96
C VAL A 671 -20.06 0.18 4.18
N THR A 672 -20.41 -0.56 5.23
CA THR A 672 -21.18 -0.01 6.36
C THR A 672 -20.28 0.23 7.57
N GLY A 673 -20.12 1.48 7.95
CA GLY A 673 -19.41 1.85 9.18
C GLY A 673 -20.15 1.44 10.45
N GLU A 674 -19.44 1.47 11.57
CA GLU A 674 -19.91 0.97 12.88
C GLU A 674 -21.31 1.46 13.31
N ASN A 675 -21.67 2.69 12.96
CA ASN A 675 -22.95 3.32 13.32
C ASN A 675 -24.06 3.13 12.28
N GLY A 676 -23.87 2.21 11.32
CA GLY A 676 -24.78 2.03 10.18
C GLY A 676 -24.63 3.11 9.10
N THR A 677 -23.58 3.93 9.16
CA THR A 677 -23.28 4.95 8.15
C THR A 677 -22.79 4.28 6.86
N PRO A 678 -23.43 4.53 5.70
CA PRO A 678 -22.96 4.01 4.43
C PRO A 678 -21.80 4.85 3.91
N TYR A 679 -20.77 4.15 3.43
CA TYR A 679 -19.65 4.68 2.67
C TYR A 679 -19.52 3.89 1.37
N TYR A 680 -18.78 4.43 0.40
CA TYR A 680 -18.60 3.81 -0.91
C TYR A 680 -17.13 3.64 -1.19
N VAL A 681 -16.73 2.50 -1.73
CA VAL A 681 -15.33 2.24 -2.13
C VAL A 681 -15.13 2.46 -3.62
N ARG A 682 -13.90 2.81 -4.02
CA ARG A 682 -13.47 2.81 -5.42
C ARG A 682 -12.01 2.35 -5.50
N ALA A 683 -11.67 1.53 -6.49
CA ALA A 683 -10.30 1.19 -6.82
C ALA A 683 -9.48 2.46 -7.13
N LEU A 684 -8.21 2.43 -6.74
CA LEU A 684 -7.21 3.46 -7.05
C LEU A 684 -6.04 2.90 -7.87
N GLU A 685 -5.69 1.63 -7.65
CA GLU A 685 -4.60 0.91 -8.34
C GLU A 685 -5.06 -0.51 -8.66
N MET A 686 -4.88 -0.95 -9.90
CA MET A 686 -5.41 -2.21 -10.42
C MET A 686 -4.55 -2.87 -11.48
N GLU A 687 -4.27 -4.16 -11.28
CA GLU A 687 -3.74 -5.02 -12.33
C GLU A 687 -4.87 -5.73 -13.08
N GLN A 688 -4.73 -5.80 -14.39
CA GLN A 688 -5.50 -6.63 -15.28
C GLN A 688 -4.63 -7.77 -15.80
N ARG A 689 -5.16 -9.00 -15.74
CA ARG A 689 -4.52 -10.17 -16.34
C ARG A 689 -5.46 -10.78 -17.36
N MET A 690 -4.97 -11.02 -18.58
CA MET A 690 -5.75 -11.70 -19.61
C MET A 690 -6.19 -13.07 -19.09
N SER A 691 -7.47 -13.39 -19.20
CA SER A 691 -7.99 -14.67 -18.72
C SER A 691 -7.48 -15.83 -19.60
N GLU A 692 -7.19 -16.98 -18.99
CA GLU A 692 -6.73 -18.18 -19.73
C GLU A 692 -7.89 -18.84 -20.49
N ASP A 693 -7.65 -19.12 -21.77
CA ASP A 693 -8.63 -19.61 -22.73
C ASP A 693 -8.30 -21.05 -23.19
N ASP A 694 -9.20 -21.74 -23.88
CA ASP A 694 -8.87 -23.07 -24.40
C ASP A 694 -7.76 -22.96 -25.45
N SER A 695 -6.71 -23.78 -25.30
CA SER A 695 -5.58 -23.90 -26.23
C SER A 695 -5.96 -24.04 -27.72
N SER A 696 -7.19 -24.44 -28.05
CA SER A 696 -7.68 -24.49 -29.43
C SER A 696 -8.08 -23.14 -30.03
N GLU A 697 -8.41 -22.12 -29.24
CA GLU A 697 -8.74 -20.79 -29.76
C GLU A 697 -7.49 -20.11 -30.36
N CYS A 698 -6.32 -20.27 -29.72
CA CYS A 698 -5.02 -19.87 -30.28
C CYS A 698 -4.48 -20.79 -31.40
N SER A 699 -5.27 -21.73 -31.97
CA SER A 699 -4.74 -22.72 -32.92
C SER A 699 -4.35 -22.18 -34.29
N ASP A 700 -4.87 -21.00 -34.67
CA ASP A 700 -4.46 -20.27 -35.88
C ASP A 700 -3.25 -19.32 -35.64
N LEU A 701 -2.85 -19.10 -34.38
CA LEU A 701 -1.66 -18.30 -34.02
C LEU A 701 -0.39 -19.15 -34.12
N THR A 702 0.61 -18.65 -34.83
CA THR A 702 1.92 -19.32 -34.98
C THR A 702 3.06 -18.42 -34.55
N PHE A 703 3.97 -18.94 -33.71
CA PHE A 703 5.23 -18.25 -33.40
C PHE A 703 6.09 -18.10 -34.66
N GLU A 704 6.38 -16.87 -35.06
CA GLU A 704 7.40 -16.60 -36.07
C GLU A 704 8.82 -16.73 -35.50
N THR A 705 9.79 -16.92 -36.39
CA THR A 705 11.21 -17.06 -36.01
C THR A 705 11.87 -15.70 -35.93
N LEU A 706 11.62 -14.99 -34.83
CA LEU A 706 12.43 -13.83 -34.43
C LEU A 706 13.77 -14.32 -33.83
N THR A 707 14.81 -13.50 -33.91
CA THR A 707 16.11 -13.77 -33.27
C THR A 707 16.33 -12.79 -32.12
N THR A 708 16.97 -13.26 -31.05
CA THR A 708 17.46 -12.39 -29.97
C THR A 708 18.28 -11.25 -30.58
N PRO A 709 18.01 -9.98 -30.21
CA PRO A 709 18.80 -8.83 -30.66
C PRO A 709 20.30 -9.01 -30.37
N ALA A 710 21.15 -8.47 -31.24
CA ALA A 710 22.59 -8.71 -31.15
C ALA A 710 23.30 -7.62 -30.34
N GLN A 711 23.83 -7.99 -29.17
CA GLN A 711 24.60 -7.08 -28.30
C GLN A 711 26.09 -7.03 -28.66
N ASP A 712 26.43 -6.19 -29.64
CA ASP A 712 27.78 -5.66 -29.83
C ASP A 712 27.87 -4.28 -29.14
N TYR A 713 28.94 -4.01 -28.38
CA TYR A 713 29.09 -2.73 -27.64
C TYR A 713 29.20 -1.52 -28.58
N THR A 714 28.37 -0.52 -28.33
CA THR A 714 28.45 0.82 -28.92
C THR A 714 28.59 1.84 -27.78
N ASP A 715 29.69 2.59 -27.78
CA ASP A 715 29.86 3.79 -26.96
C ASP A 715 28.85 4.86 -27.40
N PRO A 716 27.96 5.35 -26.52
CA PRO A 716 26.99 6.39 -26.89
C PRO A 716 27.65 7.70 -27.39
N ASP A 717 28.92 7.99 -27.08
CA ASP A 717 29.61 9.24 -27.45
C ASP A 717 28.81 10.48 -27.02
N VAL A 718 28.24 10.44 -25.80
CA VAL A 718 27.55 11.61 -25.22
C VAL A 718 28.57 12.70 -24.85
N GLY A 719 29.75 12.32 -24.38
CA GLY A 719 30.79 13.22 -23.88
C GLY A 719 30.64 13.50 -22.37
N ALA A 720 31.47 14.39 -21.83
CA ALA A 720 31.40 14.74 -20.41
C ALA A 720 30.10 15.48 -20.07
N MET A 721 29.52 15.15 -18.90
CA MET A 721 28.31 15.79 -18.40
C MET A 721 28.48 17.33 -18.29
N PRO A 722 27.55 18.13 -18.83
CA PRO A 722 27.56 19.59 -18.67
C PRO A 722 27.38 20.05 -17.21
N ASP A 723 28.05 21.14 -16.84
CA ASP A 723 27.85 21.85 -15.57
C ASP A 723 26.69 22.86 -15.72
N VAL A 724 25.48 22.44 -15.34
CA VAL A 724 24.25 23.25 -15.45
C VAL A 724 23.89 23.82 -14.07
N THR A 725 24.10 25.12 -13.88
CA THR A 725 23.82 25.82 -12.61
C THR A 725 22.48 26.57 -12.62
N ALA A 726 21.58 26.25 -13.53
CA ALA A 726 20.26 26.86 -13.65
C ALA A 726 19.20 25.99 -12.95
N ASP A 727 18.07 26.59 -12.55
CA ASP A 727 16.94 25.84 -12.02
C ASP A 727 16.40 24.84 -13.08
N PRO A 728 15.79 23.70 -12.68
CA PRO A 728 15.23 22.72 -13.61
C PRO A 728 14.26 23.34 -14.61
N ALA A 729 14.49 23.07 -15.90
CA ALA A 729 13.68 23.60 -17.00
C ALA A 729 12.41 22.77 -17.24
N VAL A 730 12.38 21.54 -16.74
CA VAL A 730 11.25 20.61 -16.84
C VAL A 730 11.09 19.87 -15.51
N ILE A 731 9.86 19.71 -15.04
CA ILE A 731 9.52 18.95 -13.83
C ILE A 731 8.28 18.11 -14.15
N LYS A 732 8.36 16.78 -14.05
CA LYS A 732 7.25 15.86 -14.35
C LYS A 732 6.59 16.10 -15.72
N GLY A 733 7.41 16.35 -16.76
CA GLY A 733 6.91 16.70 -18.08
C GLY A 733 6.28 18.10 -18.21
N GLU A 734 6.38 18.99 -17.22
CA GLU A 734 5.90 20.37 -17.32
C GLU A 734 7.06 21.35 -17.45
N LEU A 735 6.98 22.24 -18.46
CA LEU A 735 8.00 23.27 -18.73
C LEU A 735 7.94 24.39 -17.68
N THR A 736 9.07 24.69 -17.03
CA THR A 736 9.14 25.76 -16.04
C THR A 736 9.41 27.12 -16.70
N GLY A 737 8.67 28.16 -16.29
CA GLY A 737 8.95 29.55 -16.69
C GLY A 737 8.49 29.99 -18.09
N SER A 738 7.24 29.68 -18.48
CA SER A 738 6.58 30.22 -19.68
C SER A 738 5.96 31.62 -19.50
#